data_AF-A0A371MLI5-F1
#
_entry.id   AF-A0A371MLI5-F1
#
_cell.length_a   1.000
_cell.length_b   1.000
_cell.length_c   1.000
_cell.angle_alpha   90.00
_cell.angle_beta   90.00
_cell.angle_gamma   90.00
#
_symmetry.space_group_name_H-M   'P 1'
#
loop_
_entity.id
_entity.type
_entity.pdbx_description
1 polymer ?
#
loop_
_entity_poly.entity_id
_entity_poly.type
_entity_poly.pdbx_seq_one_letter_code
_entity_poly.pdbx_strand_id
1 'polypeptide(L)'
;MVEFTRRNLMASSVAAALGASVAGVGQAADPDDPNTPRAPLVRGELKRFSTTAFGAEVTGPFVFDDGSLLYSLQHPDRENPAPYDKAAIGYFSGFQFSFDGENDFDELSTPETNEERRAVRSAAGDYEILARERDAIDGGSELLGVPQTPGGTNITSDQFSGSKYADAGYTPDCNQFVATNDAGTEGYLFTNWEASPGNVSRIPLSQGDDGSWEADLENALNLANTDALRDLGGTRINCYGDLSPWNTMLSAEENYAHPRVSLTATVSDIVEKGTGEGLRGAHEFWNRPNPTEIQAAVDDYYDDSWFVQSYWAVAGVELLAYYLGAEPVDQSGDDNDLTPIGDVYPNPYRYGYIVDFREPAAETPEPVKYYVMGRAAWECPDVQSDERTVYLASDGDSKGIYKFVADEPIPSYDDPMDLAGTLYAPLVTNDDEAAAAPPADVDLEFEWLKLGHATNAEVAEWIAEYDDVTQADYLRTHTDWSEGDEVTADLLEAADREVVENGNRDYVTDEEIVEWGKQYEWYGPDEVSDDLRHVPFLETRAAAKEIGATIEFNKAEGIDSVDGAEPGDDVYFGISELNDDMSNDTGELQLQRVDGGVVYRAELESDYNVSTLEPVIVGPDASDPAAVADDALINVDNLAVMDDGRVLCCEDADQFGRSYKNDCLYVYTPEDDDRGHGNDPDGDDADNPGRSDDAPGRENGGSGDGDSPGRGNGNGN
;
A
#
# COMPACT_ATOMS: atom_id res chain seq x y z
N MET A 1 12.64 -39.10 15.21
CA MET A 1 12.91 -39.35 13.78
C MET A 1 11.59 -39.76 13.17
N VAL A 2 10.78 -38.76 12.86
CA VAL A 2 9.53 -38.90 12.11
C VAL A 2 9.86 -38.29 10.75
N GLU A 3 9.74 -39.07 9.68
CA GLU A 3 9.95 -38.59 8.31
C GLU A 3 8.86 -37.55 7.98
N PHE A 4 9.29 -36.33 7.71
CA PHE A 4 8.47 -35.29 7.09
C PHE A 4 8.44 -35.57 5.59
N THR A 5 7.26 -35.89 5.04
CA THR A 5 7.09 -36.04 3.59
C THR A 5 6.41 -34.79 3.03
N ARG A 6 6.89 -34.31 1.86
CA ARG A 6 6.51 -33.09 1.13
C ARG A 6 4.99 -32.80 1.05
N ARG A 7 4.13 -33.82 1.16
CA ARG A 7 2.67 -33.68 1.05
C ARG A 7 1.96 -33.05 2.25
N ASN A 8 2.55 -33.03 3.43
CA ASN A 8 1.92 -32.44 4.62
C ASN A 8 2.24 -30.95 4.83
N LEU A 9 3.11 -30.37 4.01
CA LEU A 9 3.48 -28.95 4.04
C LEU A 9 2.54 -28.06 3.21
N MET A 10 1.80 -28.61 2.24
CA MET A 10 0.97 -27.82 1.31
C MET A 10 -0.47 -27.54 1.78
N ALA A 11 -0.95 -28.18 2.84
CA ALA A 11 -2.36 -28.07 3.24
C ALA A 11 -2.63 -27.07 4.37
N SER A 12 -1.58 -26.47 4.94
CA SER A 12 -1.67 -25.55 6.09
C SER A 12 -0.90 -24.25 5.87
N SER A 13 -0.51 -23.96 4.62
CA SER A 13 0.43 -22.88 4.27
C SER A 13 -0.14 -21.78 3.39
N VAL A 14 -1.38 -21.89 2.90
CA VAL A 14 -1.92 -20.87 1.96
C VAL A 14 -2.63 -19.72 2.68
N ALA A 15 -3.34 -19.99 3.78
CA ALA A 15 -4.01 -18.94 4.56
C ALA A 15 -3.10 -18.24 5.60
N ALA A 16 -1.92 -18.81 5.87
CA ALA A 16 -0.94 -18.24 6.79
C ALA A 16 0.29 -17.67 6.05
N ALA A 17 0.20 -17.52 4.72
CA ALA A 17 1.23 -16.93 3.87
C ALA A 17 0.65 -15.90 2.90
N LEU A 18 -0.64 -15.58 3.02
CA LEU A 18 -1.31 -14.51 2.28
C LEU A 18 -1.60 -13.36 3.26
N GLY A 19 -2.39 -13.57 4.31
CA GLY A 19 -2.45 -12.66 5.49
C GLY A 19 -1.26 -12.82 6.45
N ALA A 20 -0.09 -13.06 5.90
CA ALA A 20 1.18 -13.00 6.61
C ALA A 20 2.19 -12.52 5.60
N SER A 21 2.31 -11.19 5.49
CA SER A 21 3.59 -10.54 5.32
C SER A 21 4.63 -11.43 5.99
N VAL A 22 5.52 -12.01 5.17
CA VAL A 22 6.38 -13.09 5.61
C VAL A 22 7.02 -12.69 6.92
N ALA A 23 6.65 -13.40 7.99
CA ALA A 23 7.21 -13.26 9.32
C ALA A 23 8.71 -13.03 9.16
N GLY A 24 9.11 -11.76 9.21
CA GLY A 24 10.46 -11.29 9.00
C GLY A 24 11.21 -11.71 10.24
N VAL A 25 11.62 -12.99 10.30
CA VAL A 25 12.18 -13.59 11.51
C VAL A 25 11.43 -13.09 12.73
N GLY A 26 10.08 -13.17 12.74
CA GLY A 26 9.25 -12.48 13.72
C GLY A 26 9.92 -12.58 15.08
N GLN A 27 10.51 -11.47 15.51
CA GLN A 27 11.24 -11.46 16.76
C GLN A 27 10.12 -11.52 17.78
N ALA A 28 9.74 -12.74 18.14
CA ALA A 28 8.70 -13.01 19.11
C ALA A 28 8.90 -12.02 20.24
N ALA A 29 7.90 -11.15 20.46
CA ALA A 29 7.98 -9.99 21.34
C ALA A 29 8.94 -10.29 22.48
N ASP A 30 10.07 -9.55 22.55
CA ASP A 30 11.00 -9.77 23.64
C ASP A 30 10.19 -9.55 24.92
N PRO A 31 10.01 -10.56 25.80
CA PRO A 31 9.24 -10.39 27.01
C PRO A 31 9.84 -9.33 27.96
N ASP A 32 11.03 -8.84 27.65
CA ASP A 32 11.70 -7.72 28.30
C ASP A 32 11.52 -6.36 27.58
N ASP A 33 10.75 -6.28 26.48
CA ASP A 33 10.43 -5.02 25.80
C ASP A 33 9.54 -4.15 26.71
N PRO A 34 10.02 -2.98 27.17
CA PRO A 34 9.24 -2.12 28.04
C PRO A 34 8.03 -1.56 27.32
N ASN A 35 6.85 -1.59 27.95
CA ASN A 35 5.68 -0.88 27.43
C ASN A 35 6.03 0.56 27.04
N THR A 36 5.70 0.91 25.80
CA THR A 36 5.88 2.23 25.24
C THR A 36 4.88 3.18 25.91
N PRO A 37 5.35 4.29 26.54
CA PRO A 37 4.44 5.21 27.20
C PRO A 37 3.39 5.75 26.22
N ARG A 38 2.12 5.72 26.64
CA ARG A 38 0.95 6.18 25.86
C ARG A 38 0.61 5.31 24.63
N ALA A 39 1.17 4.11 24.48
CA ALA A 39 0.60 3.09 23.60
C ALA A 39 -0.46 2.26 24.38
N PRO A 40 -1.69 2.08 23.88
CA PRO A 40 -2.30 2.77 22.75
C PRO A 40 -2.76 4.21 23.10
N LEU A 41 -2.89 5.05 22.06
CA LEU A 41 -3.43 6.42 22.11
C LEU A 41 -4.47 6.63 21.01
N VAL A 42 -5.52 7.40 21.30
CA VAL A 42 -6.40 8.01 20.29
C VAL A 42 -6.59 9.48 20.66
N ARG A 43 -6.30 10.41 19.74
CA ARG A 43 -6.60 11.85 19.84
C ARG A 43 -7.94 12.12 19.15
N GLY A 44 -9.05 11.82 19.82
CA GLY A 44 -10.39 11.84 19.24
C GLY A 44 -11.25 10.72 19.81
N GLU A 45 -12.22 10.25 19.02
CA GLU A 45 -13.04 9.09 19.33
C GLU A 45 -12.81 7.99 18.28
N LEU A 46 -12.63 6.75 18.72
CA LEU A 46 -12.52 5.58 17.84
C LEU A 46 -13.62 4.59 18.25
N LYS A 47 -14.44 4.16 17.29
CA LYS A 47 -15.52 3.20 17.53
C LYS A 47 -15.47 2.03 16.57
N ARG A 48 -15.56 0.82 17.10
CA ARG A 48 -15.73 -0.38 16.28
C ARG A 48 -17.10 -0.38 15.62
N PHE A 49 -17.11 -0.32 14.30
CA PHE A 49 -18.34 -0.45 13.49
C PHE A 49 -18.59 -1.91 13.12
N SER A 50 -17.59 -2.63 12.62
CA SER A 50 -17.75 -4.01 12.13
C SER A 50 -16.64 -4.94 12.60
N THR A 51 -16.94 -6.25 12.65
CA THR A 51 -15.92 -7.31 12.70
C THR A 51 -16.16 -8.28 11.56
N THR A 52 -15.09 -8.71 10.89
CA THR A 52 -15.15 -9.68 9.78
C THR A 52 -15.51 -11.08 10.26
N ALA A 53 -15.76 -12.00 9.31
CA ALA A 53 -15.74 -13.42 9.61
C ALA A 53 -14.30 -13.91 9.82
N PHE A 54 -14.11 -15.00 10.57
CA PHE A 54 -12.79 -15.49 10.95
C PHE A 54 -11.84 -15.65 9.74
N GLY A 55 -10.62 -15.13 9.88
CA GLY A 55 -9.57 -15.21 8.89
C GLY A 55 -9.82 -14.37 7.64
N ALA A 56 -10.69 -13.36 7.71
CA ALA A 56 -10.86 -12.37 6.66
C ALA A 56 -10.46 -10.99 7.17
N GLU A 57 -9.93 -10.20 6.26
CA GLU A 57 -9.59 -8.79 6.44
C GLU A 57 -10.75 -7.88 6.00
N VAL A 58 -10.71 -6.62 6.44
CA VAL A 58 -11.61 -5.56 5.97
C VAL A 58 -10.89 -4.78 4.89
N THR A 59 -11.25 -4.97 3.63
CA THR A 59 -10.53 -4.28 2.54
C THR A 59 -11.46 -3.42 1.69
N GLY A 60 -10.91 -2.40 1.04
CA GLY A 60 -11.61 -1.50 0.13
C GLY A 60 -12.90 -0.91 0.69
N PRO A 61 -12.89 -0.23 1.85
CA PRO A 61 -14.05 0.50 2.33
C PRO A 61 -14.42 1.59 1.32
N PHE A 62 -15.72 1.76 1.06
CA PHE A 62 -16.22 2.86 0.24
C PHE A 62 -17.55 3.36 0.79
N VAL A 63 -17.72 4.67 0.85
CA VAL A 63 -18.96 5.32 1.29
C VAL A 63 -19.56 6.05 0.10
N PHE A 64 -20.79 5.69 -0.27
CA PHE A 64 -21.53 6.38 -1.32
C PHE A 64 -21.98 7.77 -0.86
N ASP A 65 -22.27 8.68 -1.80
CA ASP A 65 -22.79 10.04 -1.55
C ASP A 65 -24.05 10.07 -0.64
N ASP A 66 -24.78 8.96 -0.55
CA ASP A 66 -25.97 8.83 0.31
C ASP A 66 -25.67 8.31 1.73
N GLY A 67 -24.39 8.10 2.03
CA GLY A 67 -23.89 7.59 3.30
C GLY A 67 -23.85 6.06 3.42
N SER A 68 -24.28 5.32 2.40
CA SER A 68 -24.21 3.85 2.43
C SER A 68 -22.76 3.39 2.46
N LEU A 69 -22.44 2.40 3.30
CA LEU A 69 -21.08 1.85 3.43
C LEU A 69 -20.99 0.47 2.75
N LEU A 70 -19.91 0.23 2.03
CA LEU A 70 -19.52 -1.08 1.52
C LEU A 70 -18.06 -1.41 1.89
N TYR A 71 -17.73 -2.69 1.94
CA TYR A 71 -16.35 -3.18 1.95
C TYR A 71 -16.25 -4.59 1.34
N SER A 72 -15.03 -5.05 1.08
CA SER A 72 -14.67 -6.42 0.70
C SER A 72 -14.31 -7.29 1.91
N LEU A 73 -14.96 -8.45 2.03
CA LEU A 73 -14.57 -9.53 2.95
C LEU A 73 -13.47 -10.35 2.27
N GLN A 74 -12.21 -10.01 2.54
CA GLN A 74 -11.06 -10.62 1.86
C GLN A 74 -10.75 -12.01 2.43
N HIS A 75 -10.48 -12.99 1.56
CA HIS A 75 -9.96 -14.34 1.89
C HIS A 75 -10.47 -15.10 3.15
N PRO A 76 -11.76 -15.09 3.53
CA PRO A 76 -12.23 -15.73 4.77
C PRO A 76 -11.89 -17.21 4.88
N ASP A 77 -11.71 -17.69 6.12
CA ASP A 77 -11.53 -19.11 6.40
C ASP A 77 -12.68 -19.94 5.80
N ARG A 78 -12.31 -20.91 4.95
CA ARG A 78 -13.25 -21.78 4.22
C ARG A 78 -14.12 -22.66 5.13
N GLU A 79 -13.77 -22.80 6.41
CA GLU A 79 -14.58 -23.52 7.40
C GLU A 79 -15.69 -22.67 8.02
N ASN A 80 -15.76 -21.37 7.74
CA ASN A 80 -16.86 -20.51 8.18
C ASN A 80 -18.22 -21.06 7.67
N PRO A 81 -19.33 -20.79 8.38
CA PRO A 81 -20.65 -21.10 7.86
C PRO A 81 -20.98 -20.17 6.69
N ALA A 82 -21.65 -20.72 5.67
CA ALA A 82 -22.21 -19.92 4.60
C ALA A 82 -23.13 -18.80 5.18
N PRO A 83 -23.09 -17.57 4.61
CA PRO A 83 -22.42 -17.23 3.35
C PRO A 83 -20.94 -16.80 3.46
N TYR A 84 -20.32 -16.86 4.65
CA TYR A 84 -19.00 -16.28 4.93
C TYR A 84 -17.83 -17.26 4.75
N ASP A 85 -18.04 -18.38 4.05
CA ASP A 85 -17.02 -19.35 3.64
C ASP A 85 -16.27 -18.95 2.35
N LYS A 86 -16.59 -17.76 1.84
CA LYS A 86 -16.18 -17.25 0.54
C LYS A 86 -15.93 -15.75 0.64
N ALA A 87 -14.93 -15.28 -0.07
CA ALA A 87 -14.70 -13.86 -0.24
C ALA A 87 -15.91 -13.20 -0.93
N ALA A 88 -16.22 -11.98 -0.51
CA ALA A 88 -17.45 -11.31 -0.90
C ALA A 88 -17.28 -9.78 -0.89
N ILE A 89 -17.95 -9.11 -1.81
CA ILE A 89 -18.13 -7.66 -1.79
C ILE A 89 -19.54 -7.41 -1.26
N GLY A 90 -19.68 -6.60 -0.21
CA GLY A 90 -20.97 -6.38 0.43
C GLY A 90 -21.13 -4.98 1.02
N TYR A 91 -22.37 -4.60 1.28
CA TYR A 91 -22.75 -3.30 1.82
C TYR A 91 -23.65 -3.43 3.04
N PHE A 92 -23.70 -2.40 3.88
CA PHE A 92 -24.50 -2.38 5.10
C PHE A 92 -25.90 -1.84 4.84
N SER A 93 -26.82 -2.73 4.50
CA SER A 93 -28.21 -2.36 4.25
C SER A 93 -28.90 -1.85 5.53
N GLY A 94 -29.74 -0.83 5.38
CA GLY A 94 -30.47 -0.23 6.51
C GLY A 94 -29.63 0.67 7.41
N PHE A 95 -28.41 1.02 7.00
CA PHE A 95 -27.53 1.99 7.64
C PHE A 95 -26.95 2.96 6.60
N GLN A 96 -26.88 4.24 6.97
CA GLN A 96 -26.25 5.31 6.21
C GLN A 96 -25.63 6.28 7.22
N PHE A 97 -24.44 6.80 6.94
CA PHE A 97 -23.84 7.90 7.70
C PHE A 97 -24.58 9.23 7.44
N SER A 98 -24.75 10.09 8.44
CA SER A 98 -25.46 11.38 8.26
C SER A 98 -24.58 12.56 7.81
N PHE A 99 -23.29 12.36 7.55
CA PHE A 99 -22.30 13.38 7.13
C PHE A 99 -22.39 14.72 7.90
N ASP A 100 -22.87 14.69 9.14
CA ASP A 100 -22.99 15.84 10.03
C ASP A 100 -21.97 15.80 11.16
N GLY A 101 -20.96 14.91 11.06
CA GLY A 101 -19.90 14.72 12.04
C GLY A 101 -20.36 14.04 13.34
N GLU A 102 -21.65 13.70 13.47
CA GLU A 102 -22.19 13.08 14.67
C GLU A 102 -22.06 11.55 14.63
N ASN A 103 -22.15 10.94 15.81
CA ASN A 103 -22.07 9.50 15.94
C ASN A 103 -23.38 8.82 15.51
N ASP A 104 -23.32 8.06 14.42
CA ASP A 104 -24.46 7.38 13.80
C ASP A 104 -24.85 6.04 14.44
N PHE A 105 -23.99 5.48 15.31
CA PHE A 105 -24.14 4.14 15.87
C PHE A 105 -23.54 4.00 17.28
N ASP A 106 -24.03 3.00 18.02
CA ASP A 106 -23.41 2.53 19.26
C ASP A 106 -22.29 1.52 18.92
N GLU A 107 -21.15 1.62 19.60
CA GLU A 107 -20.00 0.75 19.34
C GLU A 107 -20.34 -0.76 19.41
N LEU A 108 -19.85 -1.52 18.42
CA LEU A 108 -20.00 -2.96 18.36
C LEU A 108 -19.11 -3.64 19.41
N SER A 109 -19.69 -4.55 20.19
CA SER A 109 -18.93 -5.34 21.16
C SER A 109 -17.98 -6.35 20.49
N THR A 110 -16.90 -6.70 21.17
CA THR A 110 -16.00 -7.81 20.82
C THR A 110 -16.77 -9.14 20.62
N PRO A 111 -16.28 -10.04 19.73
CA PRO A 111 -16.90 -11.34 19.52
C PRO A 111 -16.51 -12.36 20.60
N GLU A 112 -17.48 -12.76 21.41
CA GLU A 112 -17.29 -13.62 22.60
C GLU A 112 -17.48 -15.12 22.30
N THR A 113 -18.17 -15.44 21.20
CA THR A 113 -18.53 -16.81 20.84
C THR A 113 -17.97 -17.21 19.47
N ASN A 114 -17.80 -18.52 19.25
CA ASN A 114 -17.40 -19.04 17.93
C ASN A 114 -18.44 -18.73 16.83
N GLU A 115 -19.70 -18.50 17.19
CA GLU A 115 -20.74 -18.11 16.22
C GLU A 115 -20.51 -16.66 15.77
N GLU A 116 -20.29 -15.75 16.73
CA GLU A 116 -19.96 -14.36 16.45
C GLU A 116 -18.66 -14.21 15.66
N ARG A 117 -17.62 -15.00 15.97
CA ARG A 117 -16.33 -14.94 15.27
C ARG A 117 -16.39 -15.46 13.84
N ARG A 118 -17.42 -16.20 13.45
CA ARG A 118 -17.51 -16.84 12.13
C ARG A 118 -18.53 -16.18 11.21
N ALA A 119 -18.88 -14.93 11.50
CA ALA A 119 -19.80 -14.13 10.72
C ALA A 119 -19.37 -12.67 10.71
N VAL A 120 -19.71 -11.96 9.64
CA VAL A 120 -19.65 -10.49 9.65
C VAL A 120 -20.67 -9.98 10.67
N ARG A 121 -20.23 -9.05 11.52
CA ARG A 121 -21.06 -8.35 12.51
C ARG A 121 -20.92 -6.86 12.31
N SER A 122 -21.98 -6.12 12.60
CA SER A 122 -22.03 -4.67 12.48
C SER A 122 -22.74 -4.05 13.69
N ALA A 123 -22.32 -2.83 14.03
CA ALA A 123 -23.00 -1.97 14.98
C ALA A 123 -24.38 -1.53 14.49
N ALA A 124 -24.49 -1.30 13.17
CA ALA A 124 -25.73 -0.89 12.51
C ALA A 124 -25.80 -1.45 11.08
N GLY A 125 -27.03 -1.69 10.61
CA GLY A 125 -27.29 -2.31 9.30
C GLY A 125 -26.96 -3.80 9.23
N ASP A 126 -27.39 -4.45 8.15
CA ASP A 126 -27.10 -5.86 7.85
C ASP A 126 -26.16 -5.95 6.63
N TYR A 127 -25.08 -6.74 6.73
CA TYR A 127 -24.13 -6.94 5.63
C TYR A 127 -24.74 -7.80 4.52
N GLU A 128 -25.11 -7.14 3.42
CA GLU A 128 -25.74 -7.75 2.25
C GLU A 128 -24.71 -7.90 1.13
N ILE A 129 -24.61 -9.11 0.58
CA ILE A 129 -23.60 -9.47 -0.41
C ILE A 129 -24.06 -9.04 -1.80
N LEU A 130 -23.23 -8.23 -2.48
CA LEU A 130 -23.41 -7.82 -3.88
C LEU A 130 -22.84 -8.88 -4.83
N ALA A 131 -21.63 -9.36 -4.53
CA ALA A 131 -20.92 -10.31 -5.37
C ALA A 131 -19.99 -11.20 -4.54
N ARG A 132 -19.66 -12.40 -5.04
CA ARG A 132 -18.70 -13.29 -4.38
C ARG A 132 -17.66 -13.80 -5.35
N GLU A 133 -16.57 -14.25 -4.75
CA GLU A 133 -15.51 -14.96 -5.45
C GLU A 133 -16.04 -15.98 -6.47
N ARG A 134 -15.58 -15.84 -7.71
CA ARG A 134 -15.88 -16.75 -8.81
C ARG A 134 -17.39 -16.92 -9.10
N ASP A 135 -18.24 -15.97 -8.73
CA ASP A 135 -19.59 -15.90 -9.28
C ASP A 135 -19.50 -15.76 -10.81
N ALA A 136 -20.49 -16.31 -11.52
CA ALA A 136 -20.50 -16.28 -12.98
C ALA A 136 -20.80 -14.86 -13.46
N ILE A 137 -19.95 -14.32 -14.34
CA ILE A 137 -20.10 -12.98 -14.94
C ILE A 137 -20.04 -13.03 -16.47
N ASP A 138 -20.29 -11.89 -17.12
CA ASP A 138 -20.32 -11.76 -18.59
C ASP A 138 -21.18 -12.84 -19.27
N GLY A 139 -22.44 -12.95 -18.82
CA GLY A 139 -23.35 -13.99 -19.28
C GLY A 139 -22.91 -15.44 -18.97
N GLY A 140 -21.96 -15.62 -18.05
CA GLY A 140 -21.38 -16.89 -17.62
C GLY A 140 -20.19 -17.39 -18.45
N SER A 141 -19.58 -16.52 -19.27
CA SER A 141 -18.32 -16.80 -19.99
C SER A 141 -17.11 -16.77 -19.05
N GLU A 142 -17.19 -15.99 -17.98
CA GLU A 142 -16.11 -15.71 -17.03
C GLU A 142 -16.54 -15.96 -15.58
N LEU A 143 -15.55 -15.97 -14.69
CA LEU A 143 -15.74 -16.04 -13.25
C LEU A 143 -15.19 -14.74 -12.63
N LEU A 144 -15.93 -14.14 -11.71
CA LEU A 144 -15.53 -12.91 -11.05
C LEU A 144 -14.17 -13.07 -10.35
N GLY A 145 -13.26 -12.15 -10.64
CA GLY A 145 -11.92 -12.12 -10.05
C GLY A 145 -10.93 -13.11 -10.68
N VAL A 146 -11.28 -13.77 -11.79
CA VAL A 146 -10.45 -14.82 -12.41
C VAL A 146 -9.93 -14.38 -13.79
N PRO A 147 -8.62 -14.11 -13.91
CA PRO A 147 -7.97 -13.93 -15.20
C PRO A 147 -8.06 -15.18 -16.09
N GLN A 148 -8.04 -14.95 -17.40
CA GLN A 148 -8.01 -15.97 -18.43
C GLN A 148 -6.77 -15.78 -19.32
N THR A 149 -6.32 -16.88 -19.92
CA THR A 149 -5.36 -16.84 -21.03
C THR A 149 -6.00 -16.25 -22.29
N PRO A 150 -5.22 -15.92 -23.34
CA PRO A 150 -5.79 -15.45 -24.62
C PRO A 150 -6.71 -16.48 -25.28
N GLY A 151 -6.61 -17.76 -24.88
CA GLY A 151 -7.48 -18.84 -25.33
C GLY A 151 -8.79 -18.97 -24.55
N GLY A 152 -9.03 -18.15 -23.51
CA GLY A 152 -10.21 -18.21 -22.64
C GLY A 152 -10.15 -19.29 -21.57
N THR A 153 -8.94 -19.72 -21.17
CA THR A 153 -8.77 -20.71 -20.10
C THR A 153 -8.60 -20.00 -18.76
N ASN A 154 -9.43 -20.32 -17.76
CA ASN A 154 -9.38 -19.74 -16.42
C ASN A 154 -8.09 -20.06 -15.68
N ILE A 155 -7.38 -19.03 -15.23
CA ILE A 155 -6.18 -19.17 -14.43
C ILE A 155 -6.57 -19.43 -12.97
N THR A 156 -6.77 -20.70 -12.63
CA THR A 156 -7.06 -21.13 -11.25
C THR A 156 -6.17 -22.29 -10.83
N SER A 157 -6.08 -22.46 -9.52
CA SER A 157 -5.39 -23.56 -8.84
C SER A 157 -5.88 -24.95 -9.24
N ASP A 158 -7.15 -25.05 -9.65
CA ASP A 158 -7.76 -26.29 -10.10
C ASP A 158 -7.31 -26.69 -11.52
N GLN A 159 -6.88 -25.71 -12.32
CA GLN A 159 -6.50 -25.88 -13.72
C GLN A 159 -4.99 -25.94 -13.91
N PHE A 160 -4.23 -25.25 -13.07
CA PHE A 160 -2.78 -25.13 -13.19
C PHE A 160 -2.07 -25.49 -11.90
N SER A 161 -1.10 -26.39 -12.03
CA SER A 161 -0.08 -26.62 -11.01
C SER A 161 1.01 -25.58 -11.16
N GLY A 162 1.29 -24.82 -10.10
CA GLY A 162 2.48 -24.00 -10.01
C GLY A 162 2.42 -23.02 -8.85
N SER A 163 3.51 -22.29 -8.66
CA SER A 163 3.53 -21.19 -7.68
C SER A 163 2.56 -20.09 -8.11
N LYS A 164 1.91 -19.48 -7.12
CA LYS A 164 1.01 -18.34 -7.26
C LYS A 164 1.07 -17.54 -5.97
N TYR A 165 0.71 -16.28 -6.07
CA TYR A 165 0.52 -15.43 -4.91
C TYR A 165 -0.75 -15.87 -4.16
N ALA A 166 -1.92 -15.46 -4.63
CA ALA A 166 -3.22 -15.92 -4.15
C ALA A 166 -3.96 -16.81 -5.16
N ASP A 167 -4.97 -17.52 -4.69
CA ASP A 167 -5.94 -18.17 -5.56
C ASP A 167 -6.82 -17.11 -6.24
N ALA A 168 -6.86 -17.09 -7.57
CA ALA A 168 -7.64 -16.10 -8.31
C ALA A 168 -9.11 -16.04 -7.85
N GLY A 169 -9.59 -14.82 -7.66
CA GLY A 169 -10.92 -14.48 -7.17
C GLY A 169 -11.10 -14.59 -5.66
N TYR A 170 -10.07 -14.92 -4.87
CA TYR A 170 -10.21 -15.11 -3.41
C TYR A 170 -9.92 -13.85 -2.58
N THR A 171 -9.27 -12.86 -3.17
CA THR A 171 -8.73 -11.67 -2.49
C THR A 171 -9.31 -10.38 -3.10
N PRO A 172 -10.63 -10.12 -2.99
CA PRO A 172 -11.20 -8.84 -3.40
C PRO A 172 -10.68 -7.73 -2.47
N ASP A 173 -10.23 -6.64 -3.04
CA ASP A 173 -9.61 -5.54 -2.30
C ASP A 173 -10.34 -4.22 -2.54
N CYS A 174 -9.59 -3.12 -2.81
CA CYS A 174 -10.04 -1.78 -3.13
C CYS A 174 -11.36 -1.79 -3.90
N ASN A 175 -12.30 -0.98 -3.43
CA ASN A 175 -13.55 -0.74 -4.13
C ASN A 175 -13.67 0.76 -4.44
N GLN A 176 -13.93 1.11 -5.70
CA GLN A 176 -14.23 2.48 -6.09
C GLN A 176 -15.46 2.54 -6.99
N PHE A 177 -16.44 3.37 -6.63
CA PHE A 177 -17.68 3.50 -7.38
C PHE A 177 -17.68 4.76 -8.24
N VAL A 178 -17.83 4.57 -9.55
CA VAL A 178 -17.99 5.66 -10.51
C VAL A 178 -19.46 5.80 -10.87
N ALA A 179 -20.10 6.87 -10.38
CA ALA A 179 -21.48 7.18 -10.72
C ALA A 179 -21.66 7.51 -12.21
N THR A 180 -22.78 7.06 -12.79
CA THR A 180 -23.16 7.32 -14.19
C THR A 180 -24.41 8.21 -14.32
N ASN A 181 -25.00 8.59 -13.19
CA ASN A 181 -26.11 9.52 -13.14
C ASN A 181 -25.89 10.58 -12.03
N ASP A 182 -26.52 11.74 -12.19
CA ASP A 182 -26.39 12.87 -11.23
C ASP A 182 -26.92 12.54 -9.82
N ALA A 183 -27.66 11.44 -9.67
CA ALA A 183 -28.25 11.03 -8.40
C ALA A 183 -27.34 10.09 -7.60
N GLY A 184 -26.22 9.64 -8.18
CA GLY A 184 -25.34 8.65 -7.56
C GLY A 184 -25.97 7.26 -7.41
N THR A 185 -27.10 6.96 -8.07
CA THR A 185 -27.87 5.72 -7.84
C THR A 185 -27.59 4.62 -8.87
N GLU A 186 -26.79 4.88 -9.90
CA GLU A 186 -26.43 3.91 -10.94
C GLU A 186 -24.98 4.18 -11.35
N GLY A 187 -24.16 3.14 -11.49
CA GLY A 187 -22.76 3.30 -11.85
C GLY A 187 -21.99 1.99 -11.95
N TYR A 188 -20.67 2.09 -11.86
CA TYR A 188 -19.75 0.97 -11.94
C TYR A 188 -18.88 0.90 -10.69
N LEU A 189 -18.95 -0.21 -9.97
CA LEU A 189 -18.01 -0.55 -8.92
C LEU A 189 -16.79 -1.23 -9.55
N PHE A 190 -15.63 -0.63 -9.37
CA PHE A 190 -14.35 -1.25 -9.67
C PHE A 190 -13.84 -1.94 -8.40
N THR A 191 -13.43 -3.20 -8.52
CA THR A 191 -12.88 -3.96 -7.40
C THR A 191 -11.55 -4.59 -7.79
N ASN A 192 -10.51 -4.31 -7.02
CA ASN A 192 -9.21 -4.95 -7.17
C ASN A 192 -9.25 -6.41 -6.71
N TRP A 193 -8.35 -7.22 -7.28
CA TRP A 193 -8.13 -8.60 -6.87
C TRP A 193 -6.64 -8.85 -6.68
N GLU A 194 -6.27 -9.07 -5.44
CA GLU A 194 -4.90 -9.13 -4.97
C GLU A 194 -4.30 -10.53 -5.25
N ALA A 195 -4.00 -10.77 -6.53
CA ALA A 195 -3.52 -12.05 -7.04
C ALA A 195 -2.41 -11.86 -8.09
N SER A 196 -1.74 -12.94 -8.48
CA SER A 196 -0.81 -12.93 -9.62
C SER A 196 -1.14 -14.07 -10.58
N PRO A 197 -1.66 -13.81 -11.80
CA PRO A 197 -1.93 -12.49 -12.39
C PRO A 197 -2.94 -11.68 -11.57
N GLY A 198 -2.73 -10.37 -11.51
CA GLY A 198 -3.65 -9.42 -10.89
C GLY A 198 -4.89 -9.19 -11.75
N ASN A 199 -5.90 -8.57 -11.15
CA ASN A 199 -7.12 -8.23 -11.86
C ASN A 199 -7.84 -7.05 -11.20
N VAL A 200 -8.62 -6.35 -12.01
CA VAL A 200 -9.64 -5.41 -11.56
C VAL A 200 -10.95 -5.81 -12.23
N SER A 201 -12.00 -6.02 -11.45
CA SER A 201 -13.34 -6.25 -12.00
C SER A 201 -14.12 -4.96 -12.06
N ARG A 202 -14.99 -4.81 -13.07
CA ARG A 202 -15.97 -3.73 -13.15
C ARG A 202 -17.37 -4.31 -13.07
N ILE A 203 -18.12 -3.96 -12.03
CA ILE A 203 -19.45 -4.49 -11.70
C ILE A 203 -20.47 -3.35 -11.80
N PRO A 204 -21.44 -3.40 -12.73
CA PRO A 204 -22.51 -2.41 -12.73
C PRO A 204 -23.37 -2.53 -11.47
N LEU A 205 -23.60 -1.42 -10.79
CA LEU A 205 -24.48 -1.33 -9.62
C LEU A 205 -25.65 -0.38 -9.88
N SER A 206 -26.77 -0.68 -9.25
CA SER A 206 -27.93 0.21 -9.20
C SER A 206 -28.61 0.17 -7.84
N GLN A 207 -29.07 1.33 -7.38
CA GLN A 207 -29.86 1.47 -6.17
C GLN A 207 -31.36 1.42 -6.48
N GLY A 208 -32.09 0.60 -5.74
CA GLY A 208 -33.55 0.50 -5.81
C GLY A 208 -34.27 1.66 -5.09
N ASP A 209 -35.58 1.78 -5.33
CA ASP A 209 -36.43 2.81 -4.70
C ASP A 209 -36.46 2.75 -3.14
N ASP A 210 -36.03 1.63 -2.55
CA ASP A 210 -35.95 1.41 -1.11
C ASP A 210 -34.55 1.63 -0.52
N GLY A 211 -33.60 2.09 -1.34
CA GLY A 211 -32.21 2.34 -0.95
C GLY A 211 -31.30 1.11 -1.01
N SER A 212 -31.82 -0.06 -1.39
CA SER A 212 -31.02 -1.27 -1.54
C SER A 212 -30.14 -1.21 -2.79
N TRP A 213 -28.91 -1.68 -2.68
CA TRP A 213 -27.98 -1.80 -3.81
C TRP A 213 -28.03 -3.21 -4.41
N GLU A 214 -28.02 -3.28 -5.74
CA GLU A 214 -27.99 -4.53 -6.51
C GLU A 214 -26.84 -4.51 -7.52
N ALA A 215 -26.17 -5.66 -7.69
CA ALA A 215 -25.12 -5.86 -8.68
C ALA A 215 -25.61 -6.61 -9.92
N ASP A 216 -25.26 -6.12 -11.11
CA ASP A 216 -25.53 -6.77 -12.39
C ASP A 216 -24.34 -7.63 -12.84
N LEU A 217 -24.23 -8.82 -12.26
CA LEU A 217 -23.17 -9.77 -12.61
C LEU A 217 -23.25 -10.26 -14.06
N GLU A 218 -24.41 -10.21 -14.72
CA GLU A 218 -24.52 -10.60 -16.13
C GLU A 218 -23.70 -9.70 -17.04
N ASN A 219 -23.52 -8.43 -16.67
CA ASN A 219 -22.76 -7.41 -17.40
C ASN A 219 -21.47 -6.97 -16.70
N ALA A 220 -21.04 -7.67 -15.65
CA ALA A 220 -19.76 -7.45 -15.00
C ALA A 220 -18.60 -8.02 -15.85
N LEU A 221 -17.42 -7.40 -15.75
CA LEU A 221 -16.22 -7.76 -16.53
C LEU A 221 -15.00 -7.95 -15.61
N ASN A 222 -14.07 -8.82 -16.00
CA ASN A 222 -12.69 -8.76 -15.53
C ASN A 222 -11.85 -7.97 -16.53
N LEU A 223 -11.20 -6.89 -16.08
CA LEU A 223 -10.38 -6.05 -16.96
C LEU A 223 -9.09 -6.78 -17.38
N ALA A 224 -8.60 -7.75 -16.59
CA ALA A 224 -7.53 -8.66 -17.01
C ALA A 224 -7.89 -9.52 -18.24
N ASN A 225 -9.17 -9.68 -18.57
CA ASN A 225 -9.57 -10.46 -19.73
C ASN A 225 -9.69 -9.62 -21.02
N THR A 226 -9.45 -8.31 -20.92
CA THR A 226 -9.44 -7.40 -22.06
C THR A 226 -8.08 -7.41 -22.77
N ASP A 227 -8.08 -7.17 -24.07
CA ASP A 227 -6.83 -7.00 -24.84
C ASP A 227 -6.05 -5.76 -24.34
N ALA A 228 -6.75 -4.68 -23.98
CA ALA A 228 -6.15 -3.42 -23.55
C ALA A 228 -5.26 -3.58 -22.31
N LEU A 229 -5.71 -4.28 -21.26
CA LEU A 229 -4.88 -4.50 -20.07
C LEU A 229 -3.78 -5.53 -20.33
N ARG A 230 -4.04 -6.54 -21.18
CA ARG A 230 -3.05 -7.55 -21.54
C ARG A 230 -1.90 -6.99 -22.37
N ASP A 231 -2.19 -6.04 -23.27
CA ASP A 231 -1.19 -5.34 -24.09
C ASP A 231 -0.21 -4.52 -23.21
N LEU A 232 -0.59 -4.16 -21.98
CA LEU A 232 0.28 -3.55 -20.97
C LEU A 232 1.07 -4.57 -20.13
N GLY A 233 0.98 -5.86 -20.45
CA GLY A 233 1.58 -6.95 -19.67
C GLY A 233 0.68 -7.46 -18.53
N GLY A 234 -0.58 -7.02 -18.45
CA GLY A 234 -1.47 -7.30 -17.33
C GLY A 234 -1.07 -6.55 -16.06
N THR A 235 -1.57 -7.03 -14.92
CA THR A 235 -1.23 -6.49 -13.61
C THR A 235 -0.78 -7.58 -12.64
N ARG A 236 -0.27 -7.18 -11.48
CA ARG A 236 0.11 -8.07 -10.38
C ARG A 236 -0.33 -7.46 -9.06
N ILE A 237 -0.91 -8.28 -8.20
CA ILE A 237 -1.15 -8.01 -6.79
C ILE A 237 -1.84 -6.65 -6.66
N ASN A 238 -3.02 -6.53 -7.29
CA ASN A 238 -3.79 -5.30 -7.20
C ASN A 238 -4.36 -5.21 -5.78
N CYS A 239 -3.78 -4.35 -4.95
CA CYS A 239 -4.14 -4.20 -3.54
C CYS A 239 -5.16 -3.07 -3.38
N TYR A 240 -4.87 -2.08 -2.53
CA TYR A 240 -5.69 -0.89 -2.36
C TYR A 240 -5.68 0.03 -3.61
N GLY A 241 -6.03 1.30 -3.46
CA GLY A 241 -6.28 2.21 -4.57
C GLY A 241 -7.16 3.37 -4.15
N ASP A 242 -7.54 4.20 -5.12
CA ASP A 242 -8.24 5.45 -4.85
C ASP A 242 -9.15 5.86 -6.02
N LEU A 243 -10.13 6.72 -5.75
CA LEU A 243 -10.93 7.39 -6.77
C LEU A 243 -10.30 8.74 -7.08
N SER A 244 -9.79 8.91 -8.30
CA SER A 244 -9.17 10.17 -8.69
C SER A 244 -10.16 11.35 -8.65
N PRO A 245 -9.69 12.60 -8.48
CA PRO A 245 -10.52 13.80 -8.61
C PRO A 245 -11.23 13.96 -9.98
N TRP A 246 -10.76 13.25 -11.01
CA TRP A 246 -11.38 13.18 -12.34
C TRP A 246 -12.28 11.94 -12.52
N ASN A 247 -12.68 11.30 -11.42
CA ASN A 247 -13.67 10.23 -11.31
C ASN A 247 -13.29 8.97 -12.11
N THR A 248 -12.05 8.50 -11.90
CA THR A 248 -11.55 7.22 -12.43
C THR A 248 -10.95 6.37 -11.32
N MET A 249 -11.10 5.06 -11.44
CA MET A 249 -10.45 4.10 -10.54
C MET A 249 -8.94 4.13 -10.75
N LEU A 250 -8.19 4.39 -9.68
CA LEU A 250 -6.75 4.18 -9.60
C LEU A 250 -6.49 2.90 -8.80
N SER A 251 -5.99 1.85 -9.47
CA SER A 251 -5.57 0.61 -8.82
C SER A 251 -4.06 0.64 -8.53
N ALA A 252 -3.64 0.20 -7.35
CA ALA A 252 -2.22 0.07 -7.02
C ALA A 252 -1.74 -1.37 -7.27
N GLU A 253 -0.59 -1.52 -7.94
CA GLU A 253 0.12 -2.81 -8.01
C GLU A 253 1.15 -2.92 -6.88
N GLU A 254 0.87 -3.82 -5.94
CA GLU A 254 1.70 -4.07 -4.77
C GLU A 254 2.78 -5.13 -5.08
N ASN A 255 3.68 -4.79 -6.01
CA ASN A 255 4.70 -5.70 -6.46
C ASN A 255 5.86 -5.86 -5.46
N TYR A 256 5.65 -6.67 -4.40
CA TYR A 256 6.64 -6.94 -3.35
C TYR A 256 8.01 -7.44 -3.84
N ALA A 257 8.11 -8.04 -5.04
CA ALA A 257 9.38 -8.53 -5.59
C ALA A 257 10.31 -7.42 -6.13
N HIS A 258 9.92 -6.15 -6.03
CA HIS A 258 10.72 -5.01 -6.50
C HIS A 258 12.08 -4.77 -5.82
N PRO A 259 12.37 -5.20 -4.56
CA PRO A 259 13.64 -4.92 -3.92
C PRO A 259 14.84 -5.58 -4.62
N ARG A 260 15.78 -4.75 -5.06
CA ARG A 260 17.12 -5.14 -5.51
C ARG A 260 18.07 -5.48 -4.36
N VAL A 261 18.00 -4.67 -3.30
CA VAL A 261 18.82 -4.77 -2.10
C VAL A 261 17.96 -4.96 -0.86
N SER A 262 18.40 -5.81 0.06
CA SER A 262 17.64 -6.21 1.25
C SER A 262 17.62 -5.15 2.36
N LEU A 263 16.48 -5.00 3.02
CA LEU A 263 16.26 -4.22 4.26
C LEU A 263 16.82 -2.80 4.15
N THR A 264 17.77 -2.37 4.97
CA THR A 264 18.39 -1.03 4.91
C THR A 264 19.65 -0.92 4.04
N ALA A 265 20.11 -2.01 3.41
CA ALA A 265 21.33 -2.00 2.58
C ALA A 265 21.23 -1.13 1.31
N THR A 266 22.31 -0.44 0.95
CA THR A 266 22.45 0.33 -0.29
C THR A 266 23.11 -0.51 -1.39
N VAL A 267 23.09 -0.03 -2.64
CA VAL A 267 23.87 -0.66 -3.71
C VAL A 267 25.36 -0.36 -3.52
N SER A 268 25.70 0.81 -2.98
CA SER A 268 27.06 1.11 -2.54
C SER A 268 27.63 0.08 -1.55
N ASP A 269 26.82 -0.46 -0.62
CA ASP A 269 27.28 -1.52 0.31
C ASP A 269 27.77 -2.78 -0.42
N ILE A 270 27.12 -3.16 -1.53
CA ILE A 270 27.53 -4.28 -2.38
C ILE A 270 28.89 -3.99 -3.02
N VAL A 271 29.06 -2.79 -3.59
CA VAL A 271 30.30 -2.37 -4.24
C VAL A 271 31.46 -2.30 -3.24
N GLU A 272 31.21 -1.82 -2.02
CA GLU A 272 32.20 -1.76 -0.95
C GLU A 272 32.59 -3.14 -0.41
N LYS A 273 31.60 -4.03 -0.25
CA LYS A 273 31.81 -5.43 0.16
C LYS A 273 32.49 -6.25 -0.94
N GLY A 274 32.27 -5.88 -2.21
CA GLY A 274 32.77 -6.57 -3.39
C GLY A 274 32.00 -7.86 -3.73
N THR A 275 30.80 -8.03 -3.17
CA THR A 275 29.86 -9.13 -3.44
C THR A 275 28.46 -8.76 -2.91
N GLY A 276 27.41 -9.23 -3.59
CA GLY A 276 26.02 -9.09 -3.14
C GLY A 276 25.55 -10.16 -2.15
N GLU A 277 26.41 -11.13 -1.77
CA GLU A 277 26.07 -12.16 -0.76
C GLU A 277 25.53 -11.51 0.52
N GLY A 278 24.34 -11.90 0.98
CA GLY A 278 23.70 -11.30 2.16
C GLY A 278 22.96 -9.98 1.91
N LEU A 279 23.02 -9.42 0.71
CA LEU A 279 22.51 -8.07 0.39
C LEU A 279 21.50 -8.06 -0.77
N ARG A 280 21.39 -9.13 -1.58
CA ARG A 280 20.44 -9.21 -2.72
C ARG A 280 19.00 -9.48 -2.27
N GLY A 281 18.06 -8.77 -2.88
CA GLY A 281 16.61 -9.01 -2.80
C GLY A 281 16.06 -9.79 -4.00
N ALA A 282 14.74 -10.01 -4.00
CA ALA A 282 14.05 -10.87 -4.97
C ALA A 282 14.14 -10.42 -6.44
N HIS A 283 14.29 -9.10 -6.70
CA HIS A 283 14.32 -8.56 -8.06
C HIS A 283 15.38 -9.24 -8.93
N GLU A 284 16.54 -9.53 -8.34
CA GLU A 284 17.71 -10.13 -9.00
C GLU A 284 17.41 -11.52 -9.59
N PHE A 285 16.39 -12.20 -9.06
CA PHE A 285 16.04 -13.57 -9.41
C PHE A 285 14.72 -13.67 -10.16
N TRP A 286 14.18 -12.55 -10.66
CA TRP A 286 12.87 -12.50 -11.33
C TRP A 286 12.79 -13.47 -12.53
N ASN A 287 13.79 -13.46 -13.41
CA ASN A 287 13.85 -14.34 -14.59
C ASN A 287 14.60 -15.66 -14.32
N ARG A 288 14.75 -16.06 -13.06
CA ARG A 288 15.30 -17.38 -12.73
C ARG A 288 14.27 -18.48 -13.07
N PRO A 289 14.64 -19.61 -13.69
CA PRO A 289 13.79 -20.80 -13.75
C PRO A 289 13.31 -21.25 -12.36
N ASN A 290 12.00 -21.47 -12.17
CA ASN A 290 11.38 -21.70 -10.86
C ASN A 290 11.81 -20.65 -9.82
N PRO A 291 11.45 -19.37 -10.04
CA PRO A 291 12.06 -18.25 -9.30
C PRO A 291 11.78 -18.32 -7.79
N THR A 292 10.66 -18.92 -7.36
CA THR A 292 10.29 -19.07 -5.95
C THR A 292 11.23 -19.98 -5.15
N GLU A 293 12.02 -20.82 -5.80
CA GLU A 293 12.95 -21.74 -5.13
C GLU A 293 14.25 -21.05 -4.67
N ILE A 294 14.43 -19.76 -4.96
CA ILE A 294 15.69 -19.05 -4.67
C ILE A 294 16.06 -19.06 -3.19
N GLN A 295 15.11 -18.90 -2.26
CA GLN A 295 15.45 -18.92 -0.83
C GLN A 295 16.01 -20.29 -0.41
N ALA A 296 15.36 -21.38 -0.84
CA ALA A 296 15.85 -22.72 -0.56
C ALA A 296 17.20 -23.00 -1.22
N ALA A 297 17.42 -22.44 -2.42
CA ALA A 297 18.69 -22.53 -3.12
C ALA A 297 19.81 -21.82 -2.35
N VAL A 298 19.59 -20.58 -1.89
CA VAL A 298 20.55 -19.83 -1.07
C VAL A 298 20.86 -20.57 0.24
N ASP A 299 19.85 -21.13 0.90
CA ASP A 299 20.01 -21.96 2.12
C ASP A 299 20.91 -23.18 1.90
N ASP A 300 20.86 -23.78 0.71
CA ASP A 300 21.68 -24.94 0.35
C ASP A 300 23.09 -24.54 -0.13
N TYR A 301 23.22 -23.38 -0.78
CA TYR A 301 24.46 -22.93 -1.42
C TYR A 301 25.47 -22.34 -0.44
N TYR A 302 25.01 -21.73 0.65
CA TYR A 302 25.85 -20.96 1.57
C TYR A 302 25.72 -21.49 3.00
N ASP A 303 26.87 -21.74 3.65
CA ASP A 303 26.89 -22.16 5.06
C ASP A 303 26.31 -21.06 5.99
N ASP A 304 26.54 -19.79 5.63
CA ASP A 304 26.00 -18.59 6.27
C ASP A 304 24.90 -17.98 5.38
N SER A 305 23.79 -18.71 5.18
CA SER A 305 22.63 -18.24 4.41
C SER A 305 22.00 -16.95 4.97
N TRP A 306 21.23 -16.25 4.13
CA TRP A 306 20.45 -15.07 4.49
C TRP A 306 19.04 -15.14 3.91
N PHE A 307 18.16 -14.26 4.40
CA PHE A 307 16.83 -14.07 3.85
C PHE A 307 16.87 -13.19 2.61
N VAL A 308 16.48 -13.74 1.46
CA VAL A 308 16.31 -12.97 0.22
C VAL A 308 15.00 -12.19 0.34
N GLN A 309 15.10 -10.88 0.57
CA GLN A 309 13.92 -10.05 0.85
C GLN A 309 12.87 -10.20 -0.26
N SER A 310 11.64 -10.51 0.16
CA SER A 310 10.45 -10.64 -0.71
C SER A 310 10.53 -11.75 -1.77
N TYR A 311 11.37 -12.78 -1.58
CA TYR A 311 11.50 -13.87 -2.55
C TYR A 311 10.17 -14.59 -2.85
N TRP A 312 9.25 -14.63 -1.90
CA TRP A 312 7.94 -15.26 -2.04
C TRP A 312 7.05 -14.56 -3.08
N ALA A 313 7.27 -13.26 -3.32
CA ALA A 313 6.45 -12.44 -4.20
C ALA A 313 6.68 -12.69 -5.70
N VAL A 314 7.75 -13.40 -6.04
CA VAL A 314 7.96 -13.91 -7.42
C VAL A 314 7.05 -15.11 -7.73
N ALA A 315 6.26 -15.58 -6.75
CA ALA A 315 5.22 -16.56 -7.00
C ALA A 315 4.24 -16.07 -8.07
N GLY A 316 3.85 -16.97 -8.97
CA GLY A 316 2.93 -16.65 -10.05
C GLY A 316 3.53 -15.85 -11.21
N VAL A 317 4.85 -15.57 -11.26
CA VAL A 317 5.49 -14.96 -12.46
C VAL A 317 5.39 -15.89 -13.67
N GLU A 318 5.62 -17.20 -13.52
CA GLU A 318 5.47 -18.16 -14.62
C GLU A 318 3.99 -18.36 -15.02
N LEU A 319 3.07 -18.23 -14.06
CA LEU A 319 1.63 -18.21 -14.34
C LEU A 319 1.20 -16.94 -15.09
N LEU A 320 1.86 -15.81 -14.80
CA LEU A 320 1.70 -14.57 -15.54
C LEU A 320 2.27 -14.66 -16.96
N ALA A 321 3.39 -15.36 -17.16
CA ALA A 321 3.88 -15.68 -18.51
C ALA A 321 2.82 -16.46 -19.31
N TYR A 322 2.18 -17.45 -18.67
CA TYR A 322 1.10 -18.22 -19.28
C TYR A 322 -0.15 -17.38 -19.59
N TYR A 323 -0.52 -16.46 -18.68
CA TYR A 323 -1.53 -15.43 -18.95
C TYR A 323 -1.17 -14.59 -20.18
N LEU A 324 0.09 -14.23 -20.38
CA LEU A 324 0.52 -13.47 -21.57
C LEU A 324 0.63 -14.32 -22.84
N GLY A 325 0.48 -15.64 -22.74
CA GLY A 325 0.43 -16.55 -23.88
C GLY A 325 1.67 -17.44 -24.06
N ALA A 326 2.56 -17.51 -23.07
CA ALA A 326 3.59 -18.56 -23.03
C ALA A 326 2.95 -19.95 -22.95
N GLU A 327 3.72 -21.00 -23.21
CA GLU A 327 3.31 -22.36 -22.86
C GLU A 327 3.54 -22.62 -21.35
N PRO A 328 2.65 -23.35 -20.67
CA PRO A 328 2.77 -23.56 -19.23
C PRO A 328 3.88 -24.57 -18.94
N VAL A 329 4.66 -24.31 -17.90
CA VAL A 329 5.67 -25.23 -17.38
C VAL A 329 5.00 -26.26 -16.45
N ASP A 330 5.31 -27.55 -16.60
CA ASP A 330 4.72 -28.61 -15.77
C ASP A 330 5.34 -28.63 -14.37
N GLN A 331 4.61 -28.12 -13.38
CA GLN A 331 5.00 -28.12 -11.97
C GLN A 331 4.21 -29.15 -11.13
N SER A 332 3.63 -30.18 -11.75
CA SER A 332 2.76 -31.16 -11.06
C SER A 332 3.50 -32.32 -10.36
N GLY A 333 4.84 -32.34 -10.43
CA GLY A 333 5.72 -33.44 -10.00
C GLY A 333 6.66 -33.15 -8.82
N ASP A 334 7.51 -34.13 -8.47
CA ASP A 334 8.58 -34.00 -7.45
C ASP A 334 9.88 -33.36 -8.00
N ASP A 335 10.00 -33.31 -9.33
CA ASP A 335 11.08 -32.67 -10.08
C ASP A 335 10.47 -31.43 -10.76
N ASN A 336 10.73 -30.22 -10.24
CA ASN A 336 10.31 -28.98 -10.89
C ASN A 336 10.96 -28.91 -12.27
N ASP A 337 10.15 -28.82 -13.34
CA ASP A 337 10.68 -28.70 -14.70
C ASP A 337 11.54 -27.43 -14.81
N LEU A 338 12.80 -27.60 -15.22
CA LEU A 338 13.77 -26.52 -15.38
C LEU A 338 13.82 -26.00 -16.82
N THR A 339 12.91 -26.45 -17.69
CA THR A 339 12.81 -25.95 -19.06
C THR A 339 12.51 -24.45 -19.02
N PRO A 340 13.42 -23.59 -19.50
CA PRO A 340 13.24 -22.15 -19.39
C PRO A 340 12.14 -21.68 -20.34
N ILE A 341 11.31 -20.75 -19.86
CA ILE A 341 10.42 -19.97 -20.73
C ILE A 341 11.29 -18.98 -21.49
N GLY A 342 11.43 -19.20 -22.80
CA GLY A 342 12.31 -18.42 -23.69
C GLY A 342 11.57 -17.64 -24.77
N ASP A 343 10.24 -17.51 -24.66
CA ASP A 343 9.39 -16.78 -25.60
C ASP A 343 8.71 -15.57 -24.95
N VAL A 344 7.54 -15.74 -24.32
CA VAL A 344 6.77 -14.64 -23.70
C VAL A 344 7.04 -14.70 -22.20
N TYR A 345 7.83 -13.75 -21.69
CA TYR A 345 8.13 -13.69 -20.26
C TYR A 345 7.81 -12.30 -19.68
N PRO A 346 7.22 -12.19 -18.48
CA PRO A 346 6.91 -10.91 -17.85
C PRO A 346 8.19 -10.11 -17.57
N ASN A 347 8.30 -8.90 -18.14
CA ASN A 347 9.35 -7.94 -17.80
C ASN A 347 9.08 -7.37 -16.39
N PRO A 348 10.01 -7.47 -15.41
CA PRO A 348 9.78 -7.01 -14.04
C PRO A 348 9.48 -5.51 -13.95
N TYR A 349 9.96 -4.70 -14.89
CA TYR A 349 9.75 -3.26 -14.95
C TYR A 349 8.39 -2.86 -15.53
N ARG A 350 7.55 -3.82 -15.94
CA ARG A 350 6.15 -3.57 -16.35
C ARG A 350 5.16 -3.63 -15.17
N TYR A 351 5.63 -3.90 -13.95
CA TYR A 351 4.78 -4.08 -12.76
C TYR A 351 5.25 -3.25 -11.57
N GLY A 352 4.29 -2.85 -10.72
CA GLY A 352 4.51 -2.04 -9.53
C GLY A 352 4.16 -0.57 -9.79
N TYR A 353 3.02 -0.29 -10.40
CA TYR A 353 2.56 1.05 -10.75
C TYR A 353 1.11 1.30 -10.35
N ILE A 354 0.74 2.57 -10.27
CA ILE A 354 -0.66 3.01 -10.24
C ILE A 354 -1.25 2.87 -11.65
N VAL A 355 -2.42 2.24 -11.74
CA VAL A 355 -3.15 1.97 -12.98
C VAL A 355 -4.47 2.73 -12.99
N ASP A 356 -4.59 3.70 -13.89
CA ASP A 356 -5.82 4.49 -14.09
C ASP A 356 -6.72 3.81 -15.14
N PHE A 357 -7.95 3.47 -14.76
CA PHE A 357 -8.97 2.97 -15.68
C PHE A 357 -9.85 4.10 -16.20
N ARG A 358 -9.39 4.71 -17.29
CA ARG A 358 -10.03 5.84 -17.96
C ARG A 358 -11.26 5.40 -18.74
N GLU A 359 -12.12 6.36 -19.03
CA GLU A 359 -13.43 6.13 -19.67
C GLU A 359 -14.24 5.00 -18.97
N PRO A 360 -14.51 5.12 -17.65
CA PRO A 360 -15.01 4.02 -16.83
C PRO A 360 -16.34 3.42 -17.31
N ALA A 361 -17.14 4.19 -18.05
CA ALA A 361 -18.41 3.76 -18.64
C ALA A 361 -18.32 3.22 -20.08
N ALA A 362 -17.13 3.19 -20.69
CA ALA A 362 -16.93 2.62 -22.03
C ALA A 362 -17.20 1.10 -22.04
N GLU A 363 -17.40 0.49 -23.21
CA GLU A 363 -17.54 -0.98 -23.29
C GLU A 363 -16.32 -1.69 -22.68
N THR A 364 -15.13 -1.17 -22.98
CA THR A 364 -13.85 -1.55 -22.38
C THR A 364 -13.17 -0.27 -21.88
N PRO A 365 -13.03 -0.09 -20.56
CA PRO A 365 -12.23 1.01 -20.00
C PRO A 365 -10.79 0.99 -20.54
N GLU A 366 -10.18 2.16 -20.68
CA GLU A 366 -8.81 2.30 -21.17
C GLU A 366 -7.84 2.35 -19.98
N PRO A 367 -7.02 1.29 -19.76
CA PRO A 367 -6.02 1.30 -18.70
C PRO A 367 -4.80 2.12 -19.10
N VAL A 368 -4.26 2.86 -18.14
CA VAL A 368 -2.99 3.59 -18.24
C VAL A 368 -2.15 3.26 -17.02
N LYS A 369 -0.88 2.85 -17.21
CA LYS A 369 0.08 2.79 -16.10
C LYS A 369 0.84 4.12 -15.99
N TYR A 370 0.85 4.71 -14.80
CA TYR A 370 1.64 5.91 -14.51
C TYR A 370 3.08 5.52 -14.13
N TYR A 371 3.84 5.03 -15.11
CA TYR A 371 5.26 4.69 -14.98
C TYR A 371 6.13 5.83 -14.40
N VAL A 372 5.77 7.08 -14.69
CA VAL A 372 6.47 8.28 -14.18
C VAL A 372 6.35 8.46 -12.66
N MET A 373 5.39 7.81 -12.00
CA MET A 373 5.28 7.79 -10.53
C MET A 373 6.29 6.81 -9.89
N GLY A 374 7.08 6.11 -10.69
CA GLY A 374 8.09 5.15 -10.23
C GLY A 374 7.50 3.80 -9.87
N ARG A 375 8.40 2.83 -9.67
CA ARG A 375 8.07 1.44 -9.38
C ARG A 375 8.30 1.06 -7.91
N ALA A 376 7.26 0.56 -7.25
CA ALA A 376 7.36 0.01 -5.90
C ALA A 376 6.31 -1.09 -5.65
N ALA A 377 6.19 -1.55 -4.41
CA ALA A 377 5.03 -2.28 -3.94
C ALA A 377 3.99 -1.26 -3.48
N TRP A 378 3.26 -0.66 -4.40
CA TRP A 378 2.33 0.42 -4.07
C TRP A 378 1.09 -0.14 -3.41
N GLU A 379 0.76 0.39 -2.23
CA GLU A 379 -0.49 0.06 -1.53
C GLU A 379 -1.61 0.99 -1.98
N CYS A 380 -1.43 2.30 -1.81
CA CYS A 380 -2.38 3.29 -2.29
C CYS A 380 -1.70 4.54 -2.87
N PRO A 381 -2.34 5.18 -3.85
CA PRO A 381 -2.18 6.59 -4.14
C PRO A 381 -3.20 7.44 -3.35
N ASP A 382 -2.87 8.69 -3.06
CA ASP A 382 -3.83 9.74 -2.66
C ASP A 382 -3.56 10.97 -3.54
N VAL A 383 -4.50 11.25 -4.46
CA VAL A 383 -4.37 12.34 -5.44
C VAL A 383 -5.05 13.60 -4.93
N GLN A 384 -4.24 14.63 -4.71
CA GLN A 384 -4.70 15.90 -4.17
C GLN A 384 -5.54 16.71 -5.17
N SER A 385 -6.34 17.66 -4.64
CA SER A 385 -7.28 18.46 -5.44
C SER A 385 -6.63 19.45 -6.42
N ASP A 386 -5.31 19.65 -6.35
CA ASP A 386 -4.57 20.34 -7.42
C ASP A 386 -4.42 19.49 -8.69
N GLU A 387 -4.85 18.24 -8.65
CA GLU A 387 -4.78 17.21 -9.68
C GLU A 387 -3.33 16.94 -10.15
N ARG A 388 -2.35 17.23 -9.29
CA ARG A 388 -0.92 17.15 -9.63
C ARG A 388 -0.11 16.42 -8.58
N THR A 389 -0.38 16.71 -7.32
CA THR A 389 0.33 16.16 -6.17
C THR A 389 -0.29 14.81 -5.81
N VAL A 390 0.55 13.79 -5.71
CA VAL A 390 0.15 12.42 -5.38
C VAL A 390 1.03 11.91 -4.28
N TYR A 391 0.44 11.51 -3.16
CA TYR A 391 1.12 10.76 -2.11
C TYR A 391 1.02 9.26 -2.41
N LEU A 392 2.07 8.52 -2.11
CA LEU A 392 2.18 7.10 -2.46
C LEU A 392 2.74 6.33 -1.27
N ALA A 393 2.04 5.30 -0.83
CA ALA A 393 2.50 4.39 0.22
C ALA A 393 3.07 3.11 -0.39
N SER A 394 4.20 2.63 0.13
CA SER A 394 4.75 1.34 -0.29
C SER A 394 4.82 0.35 0.86
N ASP A 395 4.09 -0.76 0.71
CA ASP A 395 3.92 -1.77 1.76
C ASP A 395 5.07 -2.79 1.81
N GLY A 396 5.45 -3.16 3.04
CA GLY A 396 6.45 -4.14 3.44
C GLY A 396 7.70 -3.54 4.10
N ASP A 397 8.58 -4.42 4.58
CA ASP A 397 9.78 -4.04 5.36
C ASP A 397 10.67 -3.02 4.65
N SER A 398 10.84 -1.85 5.28
CA SER A 398 11.71 -0.77 4.80
C SER A 398 11.39 -0.33 3.37
N LYS A 399 10.16 0.08 3.05
CA LYS A 399 9.80 0.46 1.66
C LYS A 399 9.38 1.91 1.47
N GLY A 400 8.94 2.60 2.51
CA GLY A 400 8.82 4.06 2.51
C GLY A 400 7.50 4.62 1.98
N ILE A 401 7.34 5.93 2.15
CA ILE A 401 6.33 6.75 1.47
C ILE A 401 7.01 7.62 0.41
N TYR A 402 6.26 8.03 -0.62
CA TYR A 402 6.77 8.82 -1.74
C TYR A 402 5.79 9.93 -2.11
N LYS A 403 6.27 10.89 -2.91
CA LYS A 403 5.44 11.94 -3.48
C LYS A 403 5.77 12.11 -4.94
N PHE A 404 4.75 12.23 -5.78
CA PHE A 404 4.87 12.65 -7.17
C PHE A 404 4.19 14.00 -7.37
N VAL A 405 4.77 14.87 -8.19
CA VAL A 405 4.16 16.15 -8.57
C VAL A 405 4.22 16.31 -10.08
N ALA A 406 3.05 16.29 -10.73
CA ALA A 406 2.92 16.52 -12.17
C ALA A 406 3.24 17.98 -12.56
N ASP A 407 3.75 18.19 -13.78
CA ASP A 407 4.06 19.52 -14.30
C ASP A 407 2.79 20.37 -14.54
N GLU A 408 1.72 19.72 -14.99
CA GLU A 408 0.37 20.25 -15.20
C GLU A 408 -0.65 19.28 -14.58
N PRO A 409 -1.92 19.68 -14.34
CA PRO A 409 -2.96 18.76 -13.89
C PRO A 409 -3.01 17.46 -14.72
N ILE A 410 -2.98 16.30 -14.08
CA ILE A 410 -2.97 14.98 -14.71
C ILE A 410 -4.11 14.81 -15.75
N PRO A 411 -5.37 15.21 -15.49
CA PRO A 411 -6.43 15.04 -16.48
C PRO A 411 -6.34 16.04 -17.65
N SER A 412 -5.44 17.04 -17.59
CA SER A 412 -5.26 18.02 -18.67
C SER A 412 -4.41 17.52 -19.84
N TYR A 413 -3.70 16.42 -19.67
CA TYR A 413 -2.93 15.79 -20.74
C TYR A 413 -3.87 15.06 -21.72
N ASP A 414 -3.85 15.48 -22.99
CA ASP A 414 -4.65 14.84 -24.05
C ASP A 414 -4.20 13.38 -24.27
N ASP A 415 -2.89 13.13 -24.22
CA ASP A 415 -2.29 11.80 -24.21
C ASP A 415 -1.67 11.56 -22.82
N PRO A 416 -2.14 10.55 -22.05
CA PRO A 416 -1.60 10.26 -20.72
C PRO A 416 -0.13 9.84 -20.74
N MET A 417 0.44 9.47 -21.90
CA MET A 417 1.87 9.22 -22.04
C MET A 417 2.71 10.51 -22.03
N ASP A 418 2.10 11.66 -22.35
CA ASP A 418 2.75 12.97 -22.26
C ASP A 418 2.84 13.50 -20.81
N LEU A 419 2.18 12.84 -19.85
CA LEU A 419 2.26 13.19 -18.43
C LEU A 419 3.73 13.30 -18.00
N ALA A 420 4.11 14.45 -17.45
CA ALA A 420 5.46 14.72 -16.98
C ALA A 420 5.42 15.21 -15.55
N GLY A 421 6.45 14.91 -14.78
CA GLY A 421 6.52 15.35 -13.39
C GLY A 421 7.77 14.91 -12.67
N THR A 422 7.81 15.21 -11.37
CA THR A 422 8.95 14.93 -10.50
C THR A 422 8.56 13.93 -9.41
N LEU A 423 9.39 12.91 -9.23
CA LEU A 423 9.28 11.93 -8.16
C LEU A 423 10.19 12.33 -6.97
N TYR A 424 9.69 12.14 -5.75
CA TYR A 424 10.36 12.50 -4.49
C TYR A 424 10.30 11.35 -3.48
N ALA A 425 11.30 11.30 -2.60
CA ALA A 425 11.34 10.46 -1.40
C ALA A 425 11.62 11.33 -0.16
N PRO A 426 11.14 10.96 1.04
CA PRO A 426 11.28 11.78 2.22
C PRO A 426 12.68 11.64 2.84
N LEU A 427 13.08 12.66 3.60
CA LEU A 427 14.22 12.66 4.51
C LEU A 427 13.71 13.20 5.84
N VAL A 428 13.66 12.35 6.86
CA VAL A 428 13.30 12.77 8.22
C VAL A 428 14.43 13.64 8.79
N THR A 429 14.04 14.76 9.40
CA THR A 429 14.95 15.84 9.81
C THR A 429 15.06 16.04 11.31
N ASN A 430 14.19 15.37 12.08
CA ASN A 430 14.16 15.36 13.54
C ASN A 430 14.31 13.94 14.11
N ASP A 431 15.13 13.12 13.47
CA ASP A 431 15.42 11.72 13.82
C ASP A 431 15.91 11.57 15.27
N ASP A 432 16.82 12.44 15.72
CA ASP A 432 17.31 12.50 17.11
C ASP A 432 16.16 12.73 18.12
N GLU A 433 15.23 13.63 17.80
CA GLU A 433 14.04 13.89 18.62
C GLU A 433 13.04 12.73 18.60
N ALA A 434 12.79 12.16 17.42
CA ALA A 434 11.92 11.02 17.20
C ALA A 434 12.38 9.80 18.01
N ALA A 435 13.67 9.50 18.01
CA ALA A 435 14.25 8.40 18.78
C ALA A 435 14.20 8.62 20.31
N ALA A 436 14.17 9.89 20.76
CA ALA A 436 14.22 10.23 22.18
C ALA A 436 12.84 10.23 22.88
N ALA A 437 11.74 10.13 22.14
CA ALA A 437 10.38 10.25 22.63
C ALA A 437 9.50 9.04 22.25
N PRO A 438 8.45 8.73 23.03
CA PRO A 438 7.42 7.80 22.58
C PRO A 438 6.76 8.31 21.28
N PRO A 439 6.40 7.44 20.32
CA PRO A 439 5.74 7.83 19.08
C PRO A 439 4.51 8.73 19.32
N ALA A 440 3.75 8.50 20.38
CA ALA A 440 2.59 9.31 20.77
C ALA A 440 2.88 10.80 21.09
N ASP A 441 4.14 11.15 21.35
CA ASP A 441 4.57 12.45 21.88
C ASP A 441 5.46 13.25 20.92
N VAL A 442 5.72 12.74 19.71
CA VAL A 442 6.62 13.37 18.73
C VAL A 442 5.99 13.37 17.34
N ASP A 443 6.00 14.53 16.71
CA ASP A 443 5.64 14.66 15.30
C ASP A 443 6.87 14.30 14.45
N LEU A 444 6.69 13.63 13.32
CA LEU A 444 7.80 13.39 12.38
C LEU A 444 7.92 14.57 11.42
N GLU A 445 9.06 15.25 11.42
CA GLU A 445 9.36 16.37 10.52
C GLU A 445 10.26 15.89 9.37
N PHE A 446 9.92 16.20 8.12
CA PHE A 446 10.67 15.69 6.97
C PHE A 446 10.70 16.66 5.78
N GLU A 447 11.73 16.52 4.95
CA GLU A 447 11.90 17.19 3.67
C GLU A 447 11.75 16.21 2.51
N TRP A 448 11.25 16.68 1.36
CA TRP A 448 11.15 15.85 0.15
C TRP A 448 12.39 15.99 -0.74
N LEU A 449 13.18 14.93 -0.84
CA LEU A 449 14.30 14.82 -1.76
C LEU A 449 13.81 14.48 -3.15
N LYS A 450 14.12 15.34 -4.13
CA LYS A 450 13.87 15.04 -5.55
C LYS A 450 14.70 13.82 -5.96
N LEU A 451 14.06 12.81 -6.55
CA LEU A 451 14.71 11.67 -7.18
C LEU A 451 14.99 11.91 -8.66
N GLY A 452 13.99 12.39 -9.42
CA GLY A 452 14.13 12.59 -10.87
C GLY A 452 12.90 13.24 -11.50
N HIS A 453 13.06 13.73 -12.73
CA HIS A 453 11.97 14.24 -13.57
C HIS A 453 11.99 13.53 -14.93
N ALA A 454 10.82 13.13 -15.42
CA ALA A 454 10.64 12.48 -16.71
C ALA A 454 9.20 12.64 -17.21
N THR A 455 8.95 12.20 -18.44
CA THR A 455 7.61 11.91 -18.93
C THR A 455 7.26 10.43 -18.79
N ASN A 456 5.97 10.11 -18.74
CA ASN A 456 5.48 8.74 -18.72
C ASN A 456 5.93 7.96 -19.96
N ALA A 457 6.02 8.63 -21.13
CA ALA A 457 6.57 8.07 -22.36
C ALA A 457 8.06 7.75 -22.25
N GLU A 458 8.89 8.64 -21.67
CA GLU A 458 10.33 8.37 -21.45
C GLU A 458 10.50 7.10 -20.61
N VAL A 459 9.75 6.97 -19.51
CA VAL A 459 9.85 5.77 -18.65
C VAL A 459 9.37 4.51 -19.39
N ALA A 460 8.26 4.59 -20.13
CA ALA A 460 7.77 3.46 -20.91
C ALA A 460 8.77 3.00 -22.00
N GLU A 461 9.51 3.92 -22.60
CA GLU A 461 10.58 3.63 -23.55
C GLU A 461 11.75 2.90 -22.86
N TRP A 462 12.18 3.35 -21.68
CA TRP A 462 13.22 2.65 -20.91
C TRP A 462 12.80 1.24 -20.48
N ILE A 463 11.56 1.07 -20.03
CA ILE A 463 11.01 -0.25 -19.68
C ILE A 463 11.06 -1.20 -20.88
N ALA A 464 10.76 -0.69 -22.08
CA ALA A 464 10.68 -1.50 -23.29
C ALA A 464 12.03 -2.13 -23.71
N GLU A 465 13.15 -1.62 -23.21
CA GLU A 465 14.48 -2.20 -23.45
C GLU A 465 14.62 -3.61 -22.84
N TYR A 466 13.77 -3.96 -21.87
CA TYR A 466 13.80 -5.22 -21.14
C TYR A 466 12.66 -6.19 -21.51
N ASP A 467 11.81 -5.85 -22.50
CA ASP A 467 10.64 -6.68 -22.87
C ASP A 467 11.00 -8.04 -23.48
N ASP A 468 12.20 -8.17 -24.05
CA ASP A 468 12.70 -9.42 -24.63
C ASP A 468 13.53 -10.26 -23.63
N VAL A 469 13.63 -9.85 -22.36
CA VAL A 469 14.38 -10.61 -21.32
C VAL A 469 13.54 -11.78 -20.81
N THR A 470 14.14 -12.97 -20.84
CA THR A 470 13.47 -14.23 -20.49
C THR A 470 14.27 -15.07 -19.51
N GLN A 471 13.76 -16.26 -19.14
CA GLN A 471 14.53 -17.21 -18.33
C GLN A 471 15.73 -17.80 -19.08
N ALA A 472 15.71 -17.79 -20.41
CA ALA A 472 16.86 -18.19 -21.21
C ALA A 472 18.01 -17.19 -21.07
N ASP A 473 17.72 -15.91 -20.86
CA ASP A 473 18.73 -14.86 -20.68
C ASP A 473 19.44 -15.00 -19.33
N TYR A 474 18.71 -15.29 -18.25
CA TYR A 474 19.28 -15.59 -16.94
C TYR A 474 20.36 -16.70 -17.03
N LEU A 475 20.09 -17.74 -17.82
CA LEU A 475 21.05 -18.83 -18.00
C LEU A 475 22.22 -18.41 -18.89
N ARG A 476 21.94 -17.73 -20.01
CA ARG A 476 22.93 -17.35 -21.04
C ARG A 476 23.88 -16.25 -20.57
N THR A 477 23.40 -15.28 -19.79
CA THR A 477 24.16 -14.13 -19.34
C THR A 477 25.10 -14.50 -18.20
N HIS A 478 24.69 -15.43 -17.33
CA HIS A 478 25.37 -15.75 -16.07
C HIS A 478 26.09 -17.10 -16.09
N THR A 479 25.99 -17.86 -17.18
CA THR A 479 26.72 -19.12 -17.38
C THR A 479 27.20 -19.29 -18.82
N ASP A 480 27.78 -20.46 -19.14
CA ASP A 480 28.13 -20.85 -20.51
C ASP A 480 26.96 -21.55 -21.26
N TRP A 481 25.73 -21.52 -20.74
CA TRP A 481 24.55 -22.17 -21.35
C TRP A 481 24.20 -21.60 -22.73
N SER A 482 23.73 -22.46 -23.63
CA SER A 482 23.19 -22.09 -24.93
C SER A 482 21.83 -22.73 -25.17
N GLU A 483 20.99 -22.07 -25.98
CA GLU A 483 19.65 -22.56 -26.31
C GLU A 483 19.68 -24.01 -26.83
N GLY A 484 18.88 -24.87 -26.19
CA GLY A 484 18.81 -26.31 -26.46
C GLY A 484 19.74 -27.17 -25.60
N ASP A 485 20.62 -26.58 -24.80
CA ASP A 485 21.35 -27.29 -23.75
C ASP A 485 20.41 -27.64 -22.58
N GLU A 486 20.68 -28.77 -21.94
CA GLU A 486 19.94 -29.20 -20.74
C GLU A 486 20.26 -28.26 -19.56
N VAL A 487 19.21 -27.77 -18.89
CA VAL A 487 19.36 -27.01 -17.64
C VAL A 487 19.52 -28.00 -16.49
N THR A 488 20.72 -28.09 -15.94
CA THR A 488 21.03 -28.94 -14.79
C THR A 488 21.02 -28.15 -13.49
N ALA A 489 20.87 -28.83 -12.35
CA ALA A 489 20.97 -28.18 -11.04
C ALA A 489 22.32 -27.47 -10.84
N ASP A 490 23.44 -28.11 -11.25
CA ASP A 490 24.79 -27.51 -11.17
C ASP A 490 24.92 -26.24 -12.04
N LEU A 491 24.24 -26.19 -13.19
CA LEU A 491 24.23 -25.02 -14.07
C LEU A 491 23.41 -23.88 -13.45
N LEU A 492 22.23 -24.19 -12.92
CA LEU A 492 21.37 -23.21 -12.26
C LEU A 492 22.04 -22.64 -11.00
N GLU A 493 22.69 -23.49 -10.19
CA GLU A 493 23.49 -23.05 -9.05
C GLU A 493 24.63 -22.11 -9.50
N ALA A 494 25.30 -22.39 -10.62
CA ALA A 494 26.34 -21.51 -11.14
C ALA A 494 25.77 -20.14 -11.56
N ALA A 495 24.59 -20.11 -12.18
CA ALA A 495 23.90 -18.86 -12.52
C ALA A 495 23.52 -18.07 -11.26
N ASP A 496 22.90 -18.73 -10.29
CA ASP A 496 22.45 -18.13 -9.03
C ASP A 496 23.63 -17.53 -8.26
N ARG A 497 24.75 -18.24 -8.17
CA ARG A 497 25.96 -17.73 -7.50
C ARG A 497 26.55 -16.53 -8.22
N GLU A 498 26.57 -16.53 -9.55
CA GLU A 498 27.03 -15.39 -10.35
C GLU A 498 26.14 -14.16 -10.12
N VAL A 499 24.81 -14.33 -10.04
CA VAL A 499 23.87 -13.25 -9.72
C VAL A 499 24.04 -12.76 -8.29
N VAL A 500 24.19 -13.66 -7.32
CA VAL A 500 24.46 -13.28 -5.92
C VAL A 500 25.72 -12.42 -5.84
N GLU A 501 26.82 -12.87 -6.46
CA GLU A 501 28.12 -12.20 -6.37
C GLU A 501 28.12 -10.88 -7.15
N ASN A 502 27.67 -10.90 -8.41
CA ASN A 502 27.92 -9.83 -9.39
C ASN A 502 26.64 -9.14 -9.94
N GLY A 503 25.47 -9.50 -9.42
CA GLY A 503 24.19 -8.91 -9.82
C GLY A 503 23.63 -9.48 -11.12
N ASN A 504 22.33 -9.28 -11.34
CA ASN A 504 21.65 -9.68 -12.55
C ASN A 504 21.93 -8.69 -13.69
N ARG A 505 22.78 -9.10 -14.63
CA ARG A 505 23.21 -8.30 -15.79
C ARG A 505 22.18 -8.21 -16.93
N ASP A 506 21.00 -8.80 -16.76
CA ASP A 506 19.90 -8.65 -17.71
C ASP A 506 19.07 -7.37 -17.46
N TYR A 507 19.23 -6.74 -16.29
CA TYR A 507 18.49 -5.55 -15.85
C TYR A 507 19.42 -4.38 -15.53
N VAL A 508 18.90 -3.28 -14.96
CA VAL A 508 19.74 -2.16 -14.47
C VAL A 508 20.84 -2.72 -13.56
N THR A 509 22.07 -2.24 -13.71
CA THR A 509 23.23 -2.79 -12.98
C THR A 509 23.54 -2.01 -11.71
N ASP A 510 24.27 -2.65 -10.78
CA ASP A 510 24.76 -1.99 -9.56
C ASP A 510 25.62 -0.76 -9.90
N GLU A 511 26.45 -0.86 -10.95
CA GLU A 511 27.30 0.24 -11.39
C GLU A 511 26.51 1.44 -11.89
N GLU A 512 25.37 1.23 -12.56
CA GLU A 512 24.51 2.31 -13.03
C GLU A 512 23.87 3.06 -11.86
N ILE A 513 23.35 2.35 -10.86
CA ILE A 513 22.73 2.96 -9.68
C ILE A 513 23.76 3.76 -8.87
N VAL A 514 24.94 3.19 -8.63
CA VAL A 514 26.01 3.86 -7.88
C VAL A 514 26.59 5.05 -8.65
N GLU A 515 26.70 4.97 -9.98
CA GLU A 515 27.10 6.12 -10.80
C GLU A 515 26.04 7.21 -10.80
N TRP A 516 24.75 6.85 -10.86
CA TRP A 516 23.64 7.79 -10.72
C TRP A 516 23.72 8.53 -9.37
N GLY A 517 23.89 7.81 -8.26
CA GLY A 517 24.02 8.40 -6.92
C GLY A 517 25.22 9.35 -6.79
N LYS A 518 26.36 9.02 -7.40
CA LYS A 518 27.53 9.92 -7.44
C LYS A 518 27.28 11.19 -8.23
N GLN A 519 26.60 11.09 -9.39
CA GLN A 519 26.26 12.27 -10.18
C GLN A 519 25.25 13.15 -9.46
N TYR A 520 24.27 12.53 -8.79
CA TYR A 520 23.33 13.21 -7.91
C TYR A 520 24.07 14.01 -6.83
N GLU A 521 24.98 13.39 -6.09
CA GLU A 521 25.73 14.04 -5.01
C GLU A 521 26.60 15.21 -5.53
N TRP A 522 27.28 15.03 -6.67
CA TRP A 522 28.25 16.01 -7.17
C TRP A 522 27.64 17.16 -7.96
N TYR A 523 26.56 16.90 -8.69
CA TYR A 523 26.00 17.86 -9.64
C TYR A 523 24.56 18.28 -9.29
N GLY A 524 23.88 17.53 -8.43
CA GLY A 524 22.48 17.70 -8.08
C GLY A 524 21.53 16.88 -8.99
N PRO A 525 20.26 16.71 -8.57
CA PRO A 525 19.28 15.87 -9.27
C PRO A 525 19.00 16.29 -10.72
N ASP A 526 19.16 17.58 -11.05
CA ASP A 526 18.87 18.13 -12.38
C ASP A 526 20.00 17.99 -13.40
N GLU A 527 21.20 17.59 -12.95
CA GLU A 527 22.42 17.57 -13.77
C GLU A 527 22.99 16.14 -13.91
N VAL A 528 22.20 15.12 -13.56
CA VAL A 528 22.47 13.71 -13.86
C VAL A 528 22.38 13.49 -15.37
N SER A 529 23.30 12.70 -15.94
CA SER A 529 23.32 12.42 -17.38
C SER A 529 22.06 11.71 -17.87
N ASP A 530 21.62 12.04 -19.08
CA ASP A 530 20.41 11.45 -19.70
C ASP A 530 20.38 9.92 -19.65
N ASP A 531 21.52 9.26 -19.85
CA ASP A 531 21.63 7.79 -19.86
C ASP A 531 21.29 7.15 -18.49
N LEU A 532 21.32 7.91 -17.38
CA LEU A 532 21.04 7.43 -16.02
C LEU A 532 19.72 7.96 -15.45
N ARG A 533 18.97 8.78 -16.20
CA ARG A 533 17.69 9.34 -15.74
C ARG A 533 16.63 8.27 -15.44
N HIS A 534 16.80 7.06 -15.97
CA HIS A 534 15.87 5.94 -15.79
C HIS A 534 15.94 5.32 -14.38
N VAL A 535 17.10 5.39 -13.71
CA VAL A 535 17.36 4.73 -12.42
C VAL A 535 16.27 5.00 -11.37
N PRO A 536 15.91 6.27 -11.05
CA PRO A 536 14.92 6.56 -10.01
C PRO A 536 13.49 6.13 -10.36
N PHE A 537 13.18 5.79 -11.62
CA PHE A 537 11.85 5.34 -12.01
C PHE A 537 11.75 3.81 -12.09
N LEU A 538 12.82 3.12 -12.50
CA LEU A 538 12.86 1.65 -12.59
C LEU A 538 13.26 0.98 -11.27
N GLU A 539 14.11 1.66 -10.49
CA GLU A 539 14.72 1.17 -9.25
C GLU A 539 14.47 2.17 -8.09
N THR A 540 13.25 2.72 -8.03
CA THR A 540 12.84 3.83 -7.13
C THR A 540 13.39 3.69 -5.72
N ARG A 541 13.17 2.54 -5.09
CA ARG A 541 13.63 2.27 -3.72
C ARG A 541 15.16 2.24 -3.61
N ALA A 542 15.85 1.57 -4.53
CA ALA A 542 17.31 1.51 -4.50
C ALA A 542 17.93 2.90 -4.73
N ALA A 543 17.35 3.69 -5.64
CA ALA A 543 17.74 5.07 -5.88
C ALA A 543 17.54 5.96 -4.64
N ALA A 544 16.37 5.86 -3.98
CA ALA A 544 16.07 6.62 -2.76
C ALA A 544 17.11 6.34 -1.65
N LYS A 545 17.44 5.06 -1.41
CA LYS A 545 18.45 4.67 -0.42
C LYS A 545 19.84 5.15 -0.77
N GLU A 546 20.21 5.07 -2.04
CA GLU A 546 21.55 5.44 -2.50
C GLU A 546 21.86 6.93 -2.26
N ILE A 547 20.83 7.80 -2.21
CA ILE A 547 20.97 9.22 -1.86
C ILE A 547 20.68 9.53 -0.38
N GLY A 548 20.39 8.51 0.43
CA GLY A 548 20.13 8.65 1.86
C GLY A 548 18.72 9.13 2.22
N ALA A 549 17.71 8.88 1.39
CA ALA A 549 16.31 9.11 1.77
C ALA A 549 15.88 8.14 2.88
N THR A 550 14.96 8.59 3.73
CA THR A 550 14.36 7.81 4.82
C THR A 550 13.26 6.92 4.26
N ILE A 551 13.53 5.63 4.08
CA ILE A 551 12.58 4.66 3.50
C ILE A 551 12.26 3.51 4.45
N GLU A 552 12.67 3.62 5.71
CA GLU A 552 12.53 2.59 6.74
C GLU A 552 11.09 2.41 7.22
N PHE A 553 10.14 3.22 6.74
CA PHE A 553 8.71 3.02 7.04
C PHE A 553 8.31 1.59 6.71
N ASN A 554 7.87 0.87 7.76
CA ASN A 554 7.43 -0.51 7.66
C ASN A 554 5.92 -0.53 7.43
N LYS A 555 5.49 -1.25 6.40
CA LYS A 555 4.07 -1.35 6.03
C LYS A 555 3.37 0.01 5.97
N ALA A 556 3.84 0.89 5.08
CA ALA A 556 3.12 2.11 4.78
C ALA A 556 1.93 1.74 3.89
N GLU A 557 0.73 1.72 4.47
CA GLU A 557 -0.46 1.16 3.83
C GLU A 557 -1.45 2.25 3.35
N GLY A 558 -2.43 2.64 4.16
CA GLY A 558 -3.45 3.62 3.76
C GLY A 558 -3.00 5.08 3.81
N ILE A 559 -3.28 5.86 2.78
CA ILE A 559 -3.18 7.33 2.74
C ILE A 559 -4.47 7.84 2.13
N ASP A 560 -5.11 8.79 2.79
CA ASP A 560 -6.33 9.40 2.22
C ASP A 560 -6.60 10.80 2.80
N SER A 561 -7.32 11.59 2.01
CA SER A 561 -7.76 12.95 2.34
C SER A 561 -9.23 13.13 1.96
N VAL A 562 -9.90 14.13 2.53
CA VAL A 562 -11.31 14.36 2.17
C VAL A 562 -11.42 14.76 0.69
N ASP A 563 -12.48 14.30 0.02
CA ASP A 563 -12.78 14.65 -1.36
C ASP A 563 -12.71 16.18 -1.58
N GLY A 564 -11.80 16.61 -2.45
CA GLY A 564 -11.59 18.02 -2.77
C GLY A 564 -10.80 18.81 -1.72
N ALA A 565 -10.04 18.14 -0.84
CA ALA A 565 -9.17 18.76 0.17
C ALA A 565 -8.34 19.93 -0.39
N GLU A 566 -8.38 21.09 0.26
CA GLU A 566 -7.61 22.28 -0.06
C GLU A 566 -6.45 22.48 0.95
N PRO A 567 -5.47 23.35 0.68
CA PRO A 567 -4.47 23.72 1.67
C PRO A 567 -5.09 24.18 3.00
N GLY A 568 -4.67 23.54 4.09
CA GLY A 568 -5.23 23.69 5.44
C GLY A 568 -6.13 22.53 5.88
N ASP A 569 -6.59 21.69 4.94
CA ASP A 569 -7.29 20.45 5.26
C ASP A 569 -6.30 19.33 5.62
N ASP A 570 -6.82 18.28 6.25
CA ASP A 570 -6.03 17.16 6.73
C ASP A 570 -5.93 16.02 5.70
N VAL A 571 -4.76 15.39 5.65
CA VAL A 571 -4.49 14.09 5.00
C VAL A 571 -3.97 13.12 6.07
N TYR A 572 -4.37 11.85 5.98
CA TYR A 572 -4.00 10.82 6.96
C TYR A 572 -3.05 9.80 6.34
N PHE A 573 -2.09 9.31 7.13
CA PHE A 573 -1.12 8.30 6.73
C PHE A 573 -1.11 7.15 7.75
N GLY A 574 -1.42 5.94 7.30
CA GLY A 574 -1.40 4.71 8.07
C GLY A 574 -0.05 4.00 7.93
N ILE A 575 0.58 3.72 9.06
CA ILE A 575 1.76 2.87 9.17
C ILE A 575 1.36 1.68 10.04
N SER A 576 1.23 0.50 9.44
CA SER A 576 0.60 -0.66 10.09
C SER A 576 1.44 -1.20 11.22
N GLU A 577 2.76 -1.05 11.14
CA GLU A 577 3.70 -1.55 12.13
C GLU A 577 4.80 -0.51 12.39
N LEU A 578 4.95 -0.09 13.65
CA LEU A 578 6.10 0.70 14.07
C LEU A 578 7.05 -0.24 14.83
N ASN A 579 7.78 -1.05 14.07
CA ASN A 579 8.76 -1.99 14.59
C ASN A 579 9.93 -2.14 13.59
N ASP A 580 10.75 -3.18 13.76
CA ASP A 580 11.85 -3.52 12.87
C ASP A 580 12.74 -2.33 12.52
N ASP A 581 12.97 -2.03 11.24
CA ASP A 581 13.87 -0.96 10.78
C ASP A 581 13.39 0.46 11.14
N MET A 582 12.16 0.64 11.64
CA MET A 582 11.71 1.92 12.23
C MET A 582 12.10 2.09 13.70
N SER A 583 12.51 1.00 14.38
CA SER A 583 12.67 0.98 15.84
C SER A 583 13.96 0.31 16.35
N ASN A 584 14.70 -0.34 15.45
CA ASN A 584 15.94 -1.01 15.77
C ASN A 584 17.14 -0.03 15.69
N ASP A 585 18.36 -0.55 15.87
CA ASP A 585 19.59 0.28 15.82
C ASP A 585 20.12 0.48 14.37
N THR A 586 19.30 0.24 13.35
CA THR A 586 19.67 0.37 11.92
C THR A 586 18.82 1.44 11.25
N GLY A 587 19.37 2.07 10.20
CA GLY A 587 18.70 3.20 9.56
C GLY A 587 18.66 4.47 10.42
N GLU A 588 17.98 5.49 9.91
CA GLU A 588 17.81 6.80 10.57
C GLU A 588 16.55 6.82 11.47
N LEU A 589 15.51 6.04 11.13
CA LEU A 589 14.33 5.92 11.98
C LEU A 589 14.56 4.91 13.11
N GLN A 590 14.60 5.41 14.35
CA GLN A 590 14.86 4.61 15.56
C GLN A 590 13.85 4.94 16.67
N LEU A 591 12.57 5.01 16.30
CA LEU A 591 11.44 5.29 17.18
C LEU A 591 11.25 4.16 18.22
N GLN A 592 10.55 4.45 19.33
CA GLN A 592 10.18 3.36 20.26
C GLN A 592 9.13 2.46 19.62
N ARG A 593 9.32 1.14 19.75
CA ARG A 593 8.47 0.11 19.13
C ARG A 593 7.01 0.21 19.59
N VAL A 594 6.09 0.12 18.62
CA VAL A 594 4.64 -0.06 18.79
C VAL A 594 4.16 -1.00 17.68
N ASP A 595 3.97 -2.28 18.02
CA ASP A 595 3.62 -3.32 17.04
C ASP A 595 2.27 -3.11 16.36
N GLY A 596 1.32 -2.45 17.04
CA GLY A 596 -0.01 -2.17 16.49
C GLY A 596 -0.07 -1.03 15.48
N GLY A 597 1.06 -0.36 15.17
CA GLY A 597 1.12 0.71 14.16
C GLY A 597 0.71 2.10 14.65
N VAL A 598 0.67 3.05 13.72
CA VAL A 598 0.34 4.47 13.95
C VAL A 598 -0.46 5.03 12.78
N VAL A 599 -1.52 5.79 13.07
CA VAL A 599 -2.14 6.69 12.10
C VAL A 599 -1.66 8.11 12.38
N TYR A 600 -1.04 8.70 11.38
CA TYR A 600 -0.63 10.10 11.38
C TYR A 600 -1.66 10.97 10.66
N ARG A 601 -1.75 12.22 11.10
CA ARG A 601 -2.47 13.32 10.45
C ARG A 601 -1.46 14.36 10.01
N ALA A 602 -1.68 14.94 8.84
CA ALA A 602 -0.87 16.02 8.30
C ALA A 602 -1.76 17.11 7.70
N GLU A 603 -1.39 18.38 7.91
CA GLU A 603 -2.07 19.52 7.28
C GLU A 603 -1.46 19.77 5.89
N LEU A 604 -2.30 19.89 4.86
CA LEU A 604 -1.86 20.24 3.52
C LEU A 604 -1.34 21.68 3.47
N GLU A 605 -0.08 21.87 3.10
CA GLU A 605 0.53 23.19 2.97
C GLU A 605 0.02 23.93 1.73
N SER A 606 0.38 25.21 1.60
CA SER A 606 -0.11 26.10 0.53
C SER A 606 0.16 25.63 -0.90
N ASP A 607 1.08 24.70 -1.09
CA ASP A 607 1.45 24.05 -2.35
C ASP A 607 1.15 22.55 -2.32
N TYR A 608 0.18 22.13 -1.50
CA TYR A 608 -0.25 20.74 -1.30
C TYR A 608 0.83 19.83 -0.74
N ASN A 609 1.93 20.39 -0.24
CA ASN A 609 3.01 19.65 0.39
C ASN A 609 2.63 19.21 1.82
N VAL A 610 3.30 18.18 2.33
CA VAL A 610 3.31 17.78 3.74
C VAL A 610 4.75 17.74 4.20
N SER A 611 5.03 18.31 5.37
CA SER A 611 6.35 18.23 6.02
C SER A 611 6.30 17.78 7.48
N THR A 612 5.12 17.51 8.03
CA THR A 612 4.93 17.10 9.42
C THR A 612 3.84 16.04 9.52
N LEU A 613 4.15 14.90 10.15
CA LEU A 613 3.18 13.85 10.50
C LEU A 613 2.91 13.89 12.01
N GLU A 614 1.70 14.26 12.42
CA GLU A 614 1.24 14.25 13.81
C GLU A 614 0.58 12.90 14.14
N PRO A 615 1.03 12.16 15.16
CA PRO A 615 0.42 10.89 15.57
C PRO A 615 -0.94 11.12 16.23
N VAL A 616 -2.02 10.65 15.59
CA VAL A 616 -3.40 10.77 16.10
C VAL A 616 -3.96 9.46 16.64
N ILE A 617 -3.52 8.32 16.12
CA ILE A 617 -3.78 6.99 16.68
C ILE A 617 -2.44 6.27 16.83
N VAL A 618 -2.19 5.69 18.00
CA VAL A 618 -1.05 4.81 18.26
C VAL A 618 -1.61 3.48 18.75
N GLY A 619 -1.25 2.40 18.07
CA GLY A 619 -1.68 1.05 18.39
C GLY A 619 -1.10 0.55 19.73
N PRO A 620 -1.52 -0.63 20.19
CA PRO A 620 -0.96 -1.25 21.39
C PRO A 620 0.43 -1.87 21.12
N ASP A 621 1.19 -2.10 22.18
CA ASP A 621 2.39 -2.94 22.10
C ASP A 621 1.97 -4.41 22.01
N ALA A 622 2.77 -5.27 21.36
CA ALA A 622 2.43 -6.71 21.26
C ALA A 622 2.32 -7.40 22.64
N SER A 623 2.95 -6.83 23.67
CA SER A 623 2.92 -7.34 25.04
C SER A 623 1.67 -6.93 25.85
N ASP A 624 0.86 -6.00 25.34
CA ASP A 624 -0.31 -5.50 26.04
C ASP A 624 -1.37 -6.58 26.25
N PRO A 625 -2.08 -6.59 27.39
CA PRO A 625 -3.12 -7.58 27.65
C PRO A 625 -4.37 -7.32 26.80
N ALA A 626 -5.17 -8.35 26.57
CA ALA A 626 -6.47 -8.26 25.88
C ALA A 626 -7.36 -7.09 26.34
N ALA A 627 -7.39 -6.76 27.63
CA ALA A 627 -8.20 -5.63 28.14
C ALA A 627 -7.75 -4.24 27.64
N VAL A 628 -6.62 -4.16 26.95
CA VAL A 628 -6.09 -2.98 26.25
C VAL A 628 -6.18 -3.20 24.74
N ALA A 629 -5.66 -4.32 24.24
CA ALA A 629 -5.58 -4.64 22.80
C ALA A 629 -6.95 -4.92 22.14
N ASP A 630 -7.96 -5.31 22.92
CA ASP A 630 -9.28 -5.61 22.36
C ASP A 630 -9.97 -4.37 21.79
N ASP A 631 -9.77 -3.18 22.36
CA ASP A 631 -10.45 -1.93 21.92
C ASP A 631 -9.52 -0.93 21.21
N ALA A 632 -8.30 -1.33 20.88
CA ALA A 632 -7.35 -0.52 20.13
C ALA A 632 -7.35 -0.91 18.65
N LEU A 633 -7.06 0.04 17.77
CA LEU A 633 -6.70 -0.23 16.38
C LEU A 633 -5.36 -0.98 16.34
N ILE A 634 -5.27 -2.03 15.52
CA ILE A 634 -4.08 -2.86 15.34
C ILE A 634 -3.84 -3.04 13.85
N ASN A 635 -2.62 -2.78 13.40
CA ASN A 635 -2.18 -2.94 12.00
C ASN A 635 -3.19 -2.32 11.04
N VAL A 636 -3.27 -0.99 11.13
CA VAL A 636 -4.10 -0.21 10.23
C VAL A 636 -3.63 -0.44 8.80
N ASP A 637 -4.56 -0.85 7.95
CA ASP A 637 -4.34 -1.05 6.53
C ASP A 637 -5.02 0.11 5.80
N ASN A 638 -6.22 -0.08 5.26
CA ASN A 638 -6.90 0.97 4.52
C ASN A 638 -7.36 2.11 5.46
N LEU A 639 -7.22 3.34 4.95
CA LEU A 639 -7.83 4.54 5.51
C LEU A 639 -8.76 5.13 4.47
N ALA A 640 -10.01 5.46 4.85
CA ALA A 640 -10.92 6.21 3.98
C ALA A 640 -11.54 7.41 4.72
N VAL A 641 -11.27 8.62 4.25
CA VAL A 641 -11.78 9.88 4.82
C VAL A 641 -13.14 10.19 4.21
N MET A 642 -14.15 10.28 5.05
CA MET A 642 -15.51 10.64 4.63
C MET A 642 -15.64 12.16 4.43
N ASP A 643 -16.67 12.59 3.70
CA ASP A 643 -17.01 14.00 3.44
C ASP A 643 -17.09 14.91 4.67
N ASP A 644 -17.31 14.34 5.86
CA ASP A 644 -17.39 15.08 7.12
C ASP A 644 -16.09 15.01 7.96
N GLY A 645 -15.01 14.49 7.39
CA GLY A 645 -13.68 14.40 7.99
C GLY A 645 -13.47 13.24 8.96
N ARG A 646 -14.49 12.42 9.22
CA ARG A 646 -14.31 11.15 9.92
C ARG A 646 -13.55 10.17 9.05
N VAL A 647 -12.75 9.30 9.66
CA VAL A 647 -11.87 8.36 8.97
C VAL A 647 -12.31 6.93 9.28
N LEU A 648 -12.54 6.14 8.24
CA LEU A 648 -12.66 4.69 8.34
C LEU A 648 -11.26 4.10 8.45
N CYS A 649 -11.01 3.31 9.50
CA CYS A 649 -9.74 2.61 9.69
C CYS A 649 -10.00 1.09 9.62
N CYS A 650 -9.45 0.46 8.59
CA CYS A 650 -9.51 -0.99 8.40
C CYS A 650 -8.30 -1.66 9.03
N GLU A 651 -8.49 -2.88 9.51
CA GLU A 651 -7.41 -3.71 10.03
C GLU A 651 -7.08 -4.86 9.07
N ASP A 652 -5.77 -5.11 8.91
CA ASP A 652 -5.19 -6.42 8.63
C ASP A 652 -4.39 -6.83 9.89
N ALA A 653 -5.11 -7.27 10.92
CA ALA A 653 -4.54 -7.36 12.26
C ALA A 653 -3.87 -8.70 12.53
N ASP A 654 -2.61 -8.61 12.93
CA ASP A 654 -1.98 -9.65 13.70
C ASP A 654 -2.68 -9.79 15.06
N GLN A 655 -2.62 -10.98 15.67
CA GLN A 655 -3.47 -11.22 16.86
C GLN A 655 -3.07 -10.32 18.04
N PHE A 656 -1.77 -10.09 18.25
CA PHE A 656 -1.18 -9.51 19.47
C PHE A 656 -1.91 -10.00 20.75
N GLY A 657 -1.93 -9.24 21.84
CA GLY A 657 -2.62 -9.64 23.07
C GLY A 657 -4.15 -9.83 22.97
N ARG A 658 -4.76 -9.65 21.79
CA ARG A 658 -6.20 -9.62 21.54
C ARG A 658 -6.87 -10.98 21.81
N SER A 659 -8.06 -10.93 22.39
CA SER A 659 -8.85 -12.10 22.79
C SER A 659 -9.63 -12.77 21.65
N TYR A 660 -9.66 -12.11 20.49
CA TYR A 660 -10.27 -12.53 19.23
C TYR A 660 -9.32 -12.28 18.05
N LYS A 661 -9.63 -12.84 16.88
CA LYS A 661 -8.78 -12.79 15.66
C LYS A 661 -9.52 -12.25 14.44
N ASN A 662 -10.59 -11.51 14.69
CA ASN A 662 -11.40 -10.96 13.62
C ASN A 662 -10.90 -9.54 13.41
N ASP A 663 -10.68 -9.17 12.16
CA ASP A 663 -10.36 -7.80 11.83
C ASP A 663 -11.58 -6.93 11.99
N CYS A 664 -11.31 -5.67 12.30
CA CYS A 664 -12.32 -4.70 12.62
C CYS A 664 -12.29 -3.55 11.63
N LEU A 665 -13.47 -3.01 11.36
CA LEU A 665 -13.61 -1.67 10.80
C LEU A 665 -13.89 -0.72 11.96
N TYR A 666 -13.05 0.30 12.12
CA TYR A 666 -13.29 1.39 13.06
C TYR A 666 -13.68 2.67 12.33
N VAL A 667 -14.42 3.52 13.03
CA VAL A 667 -14.66 4.92 12.63
C VAL A 667 -13.94 5.80 13.63
N TYR A 668 -12.94 6.53 13.16
CA TYR A 668 -12.23 7.56 13.89
C TYR A 668 -12.90 8.92 13.63
N THR A 669 -13.24 9.61 14.71
CA THR A 669 -13.72 11.00 14.69
C THR A 669 -12.61 11.87 15.28
N PRO A 670 -11.97 12.74 14.47
CA PRO A 670 -10.97 13.67 14.96
C PRO A 670 -11.53 14.56 16.08
N GLU A 671 -10.68 15.03 17.00
CA GLU A 671 -11.12 16.07 17.95
C GLU A 671 -11.53 17.32 17.15
N ASP A 672 -12.65 17.95 17.54
CA ASP A 672 -13.02 19.29 17.08
C ASP A 672 -11.89 20.26 17.44
N ASP A 673 -10.91 20.38 16.56
CA ASP A 673 -9.98 21.46 16.63
C ASP A 673 -10.80 22.71 16.33
N ASP A 674 -10.73 23.71 17.20
CA ASP A 674 -11.37 25.03 17.08
C ASP A 674 -10.77 25.82 15.88
N ARG A 675 -10.43 25.14 14.77
CA ARG A 675 -9.94 25.64 13.49
C ARG A 675 -11.12 26.01 12.60
N GLY A 676 -11.81 27.06 13.03
CA GLY A 676 -12.59 28.01 12.22
C GLY A 676 -13.00 27.70 10.76
N HIS A 677 -13.69 26.60 10.46
CA HIS A 677 -14.54 26.52 9.24
C HIS A 677 -15.90 27.17 9.50
N GLY A 678 -15.85 28.47 9.78
CA GLY A 678 -17.03 29.32 9.90
C GLY A 678 -17.59 29.70 8.53
N ASN A 679 -18.27 28.78 7.85
CA ASN A 679 -19.29 29.16 6.88
C ASN A 679 -20.57 29.55 7.64
N ASP A 680 -20.52 30.68 8.35
CA ASP A 680 -21.71 31.35 8.87
C ASP A 680 -22.16 32.41 7.85
N PRO A 681 -23.31 32.22 7.15
CA PRO A 681 -23.82 33.23 6.23
C PRO A 681 -24.41 34.45 6.93
N ASP A 682 -24.56 34.43 8.26
CA ASP A 682 -25.25 35.46 9.02
C ASP A 682 -24.32 36.05 10.08
N GLY A 683 -23.45 36.96 9.64
CA GLY A 683 -22.63 37.77 10.54
C GLY A 683 -23.48 38.51 11.58
N ASP A 684 -23.39 38.07 12.83
CA ASP A 684 -23.75 38.84 14.01
C ASP A 684 -22.68 38.63 15.10
N ASP A 685 -21.73 39.56 15.15
CA ASP A 685 -20.79 39.78 16.26
C ASP A 685 -21.57 40.08 17.56
N ALA A 686 -21.84 39.07 18.38
CA ALA A 686 -22.11 39.23 19.81
C ALA A 686 -22.10 37.89 20.57
N ASP A 687 -20.98 37.56 21.22
CA ASP A 687 -20.94 37.41 22.68
C ASP A 687 -19.59 36.83 23.16
N ASN A 688 -18.76 37.70 23.72
CA ASN A 688 -17.60 37.32 24.52
C ASN A 688 -17.91 37.62 26.01
N PRO A 689 -18.15 36.61 26.88
CA PRO A 689 -18.32 36.84 28.30
C PRO A 689 -16.98 36.67 29.05
N GLY A 690 -16.26 37.79 29.18
CA GLY A 690 -15.73 38.27 30.46
C GLY A 690 -14.66 37.44 31.18
N ARG A 691 -13.38 37.80 30.97
CA ARG A 691 -12.36 37.73 32.02
C ARG A 691 -12.72 38.70 33.15
N SER A 692 -12.84 38.18 34.37
CA SER A 692 -13.01 38.97 35.59
C SER A 692 -11.71 38.98 36.40
N ASP A 693 -11.21 40.20 36.62
CA ASP A 693 -10.15 40.54 37.56
C ASP A 693 -10.66 40.55 39.01
N ASP A 694 -9.88 39.96 39.94
CA ASP A 694 -9.65 40.41 41.32
C ASP A 694 -8.78 39.34 42.03
N ALA A 695 -7.66 39.61 42.72
CA ALA A 695 -7.48 40.47 43.89
C ALA A 695 -6.00 40.37 44.39
N PRO A 696 -5.57 40.97 45.54
CA PRO A 696 -5.72 42.36 45.99
C PRO A 696 -4.44 42.98 46.61
N GLY A 697 -4.41 44.33 46.63
CA GLY A 697 -4.11 45.11 47.84
C GLY A 697 -2.69 45.63 48.08
N ARG A 698 -2.52 46.97 48.03
CA ARG A 698 -1.98 47.77 49.16
C ARG A 698 -2.12 49.29 48.96
N GLU A 699 -2.91 49.84 49.89
CA GLU A 699 -2.85 51.12 50.60
C GLU A 699 -2.57 52.47 49.89
N ASN A 700 -3.48 53.37 50.25
CA ASN A 700 -3.63 54.77 49.92
C ASN A 700 -2.80 55.65 50.88
N GLY A 701 -2.21 56.74 50.39
CA GLY A 701 -1.45 57.65 51.24
C GLY A 701 -0.98 58.94 50.58
N GLY A 702 -1.90 59.91 50.40
CA GLY A 702 -1.67 61.30 50.79
C GLY A 702 -0.80 62.22 49.91
N SER A 703 -1.48 63.14 49.24
CA SER A 703 -1.24 64.60 49.17
C SER A 703 0.09 65.15 48.61
N GLY A 704 -0.03 66.04 47.62
CA GLY A 704 0.76 67.29 47.59
C GLY A 704 1.34 67.68 46.24
N ASP A 705 0.66 68.63 45.58
CA ASP A 705 1.12 69.70 44.68
C ASP A 705 2.57 69.71 44.14
N GLY A 706 2.70 70.03 42.85
CA GLY A 706 3.77 70.93 42.40
C GLY A 706 4.33 70.69 40.99
N ASP A 707 3.91 71.54 40.07
CA ASP A 707 4.68 72.11 38.95
C ASP A 707 5.36 71.23 37.88
N SER A 708 4.82 71.39 36.67
CA SER A 708 5.51 71.38 35.36
C SER A 708 6.73 72.33 35.30
N PRO A 709 7.48 72.45 34.18
CA PRO A 709 7.70 71.55 33.04
C PRO A 709 9.20 71.48 32.61
N GLY A 710 9.55 70.66 31.60
CA GLY A 710 10.73 70.97 30.78
C GLY A 710 11.33 69.89 29.90
N ARG A 711 10.94 69.93 28.61
CA ARG A 711 11.77 69.89 27.38
C ARG A 711 12.98 68.93 27.29
N GLY A 712 13.06 68.23 26.16
CA GLY A 712 14.35 67.95 25.52
C GLY A 712 14.32 66.93 24.38
N ASN A 713 14.13 67.41 23.15
CA ASN A 713 14.48 66.70 21.91
C ASN A 713 15.97 66.34 21.88
N GLY A 714 16.31 65.23 21.21
CA GLY A 714 17.69 64.91 20.81
C GLY A 714 17.74 63.84 19.72
N ASN A 715 17.97 64.28 18.49
CA ASN A 715 18.18 63.54 17.23
C ASN A 715 19.38 62.57 17.22
N GLY A 716 19.29 61.61 16.29
CA GLY A 716 20.37 61.21 15.36
C GLY A 716 21.33 60.15 15.90
N ASN A 717 21.65 59.09 15.17
CA ASN A 717 21.80 58.95 13.72
C ASN A 717 21.48 57.51 13.31
#